data_AF-A0A2T7NQJ7-F1
#
_entry.id   AF-A0A2T7NQJ7-F1
#
_cell.length_a   1.000
_cell.length_b   1.000
_cell.length_c   1.000
_cell.angle_alpha   90.00
_cell.angle_beta   90.00
_cell.angle_gamma   90.00
#
_symmetry.space_group_name_H-M   'P 1'
#
loop_
_entity.id
_entity.type
_entity.pdbx_description
1 polymer ?
#
loop_
_entity_poly.entity_id
_entity_poly.type
_entity_poly.pdbx_seq_one_letter_code
_entity_poly.pdbx_strand_id
1 'polypeptide(L)'
;MPKLRDQVLQWEHKFKNLGALSDLKAKVKALKNEMAWAFVLEKEKGLEPLQKALRTEEARLPKFVQKVEESKEKMKACEENLKKKKEEVLRITQEVERLMPQLKERRDAFSTSKVELRSAFNAVSNINRDLKSAISDRKQLMERIHELQKSAQHDYEAERLARQHHIEKLEGELRSEEAEHRVAEHEREQFQAAVSKYKTDIYNLERDLRAKQEEINQCQRNLQTLKDARSNRVKRFGSWVPSALEKIEEWHRQGRFHRKPLGPLGSCFQLKEQCWSVAAEACLRGLIHSFACHDHHDEKLLEQILREVAPHGRRPSIITAKFRERVHDVSKFRVRDSPYPAVLDVIQCDDPVVLNTLIDQRGIENIILITEAAEARNVMMHRPPSNCNEAFTREGDQLFCQPTFRYYSSDTSSARCFLTSDVEREIVGHEKILVGLNQEVKKLQDQKVELQNNIRSNQQMEKRCETKLMKLGEKISNLKYELKELRSVEDPVPVDISTLEEDVETYSQQILELEDRRAQAEALKQEKQQQCNDAETHFHEMEAQMKALTDSDLPLKEELTSFQNDLDVALSHKRHYQTKLKEQEKNIEDHKKNVAAMQQQIQADEAKAAQICPERINTRRTPRNLESEINQINIRITQEEKSQGNPEEITRQYNETQMAYKKLNKEVNQFKRFLENLDRVMAHRNEAYARFQRTIALRTKYNFIMMLAHRKYIGKMIFNHSTQTLDMWVSPTEQTDVTKDLKSLSGGERSFATVCFILSLWNAMESPFRCLDEFDVFMDMVNRRISMDMMLQVAKTQKDRQFIFLTPQDMSQLNIGRECRIFRMPDPDRTQGGQTTLTSTQE
;
A
#
# COMPACT_ATOMS: atom_id res chain seq x y z
N MET A 1 -22.92 21.43 -22.70
CA MET A 1 -23.70 20.46 -23.49
C MET A 1 -22.83 19.40 -24.18
N PRO A 2 -21.88 19.74 -25.09
CA PRO A 2 -21.04 18.73 -25.76
C PRO A 2 -20.21 17.90 -24.78
N LYS A 3 -19.47 18.59 -23.88
CA LYS A 3 -18.69 17.94 -22.81
C LYS A 3 -19.52 17.01 -21.92
N LEU A 4 -20.75 17.40 -21.58
CA LEU A 4 -21.64 16.61 -20.73
C LEU A 4 -22.19 15.38 -21.48
N ARG A 5 -22.45 15.52 -22.79
CA ARG A 5 -22.83 14.40 -23.67
C ARG A 5 -21.69 13.39 -23.81
N ASP A 6 -20.47 13.88 -23.99
CA ASP A 6 -19.27 13.03 -24.09
C ASP A 6 -19.00 12.30 -22.77
N GLN A 7 -19.21 12.98 -21.64
CA GLN A 7 -19.15 12.34 -20.31
C GLN A 7 -20.22 11.25 -20.15
N VAL A 8 -21.47 11.50 -20.57
CA VAL A 8 -22.52 10.47 -20.51
C VAL A 8 -22.16 9.26 -21.37
N LEU A 9 -21.61 9.46 -22.57
CA LEU A 9 -21.13 8.37 -23.44
C LEU A 9 -19.98 7.57 -22.81
N GLN A 10 -19.02 8.25 -22.19
CA GLN A 10 -17.92 7.60 -21.48
C GLN A 10 -18.43 6.76 -20.30
N TRP A 11 -19.35 7.31 -19.51
CA TRP A 11 -19.97 6.59 -18.39
C TRP A 11 -20.87 5.44 -18.84
N GLU A 12 -21.57 5.59 -19.97
CA GLU A 12 -22.37 4.52 -20.57
C GLU A 12 -21.48 3.34 -20.99
N HIS A 13 -20.33 3.63 -21.60
CA HIS A 13 -19.39 2.59 -22.00
C HIS A 13 -18.79 1.86 -20.80
N LYS A 14 -18.48 2.60 -19.71
CA LYS A 14 -18.04 2.01 -18.44
C LYS A 14 -19.14 1.14 -17.80
N PHE A 15 -20.39 1.60 -17.84
CA PHE A 15 -21.53 0.87 -17.32
C PHE A 15 -21.81 -0.45 -18.09
N LYS A 16 -21.72 -0.44 -19.42
CA LYS A 16 -21.85 -1.68 -20.23
C LYS A 16 -20.74 -2.68 -19.93
N ASN A 17 -19.51 -2.20 -19.71
CA ASN A 17 -18.39 -3.04 -19.34
C ASN A 17 -18.57 -3.70 -17.95
N LEU A 18 -19.23 -3.02 -16.99
CA LEU A 18 -19.60 -3.65 -15.71
C LEU A 18 -20.54 -4.86 -15.88
N GLY A 19 -21.47 -4.79 -16.84
CA GLY A 19 -22.34 -5.92 -17.19
C GLY A 19 -21.53 -7.13 -17.66
N ALA A 20 -20.58 -6.92 -18.58
CA ALA A 20 -19.68 -7.97 -19.05
C ALA A 20 -18.81 -8.55 -17.92
N LEU A 21 -18.38 -7.72 -16.96
CA LEU A 21 -17.66 -8.14 -15.75
C LEU A 21 -18.49 -9.08 -14.86
N SER A 22 -19.80 -8.82 -14.73
CA SER A 22 -20.74 -9.69 -14.01
C SER A 22 -20.84 -11.07 -14.67
N ASP A 23 -20.92 -11.11 -16.00
CA ASP A 23 -20.97 -12.36 -16.76
C ASP A 23 -19.68 -13.18 -16.63
N LEU A 24 -18.51 -12.51 -16.62
CA LEU A 24 -17.22 -13.16 -16.36
C LEU A 24 -17.16 -13.75 -14.95
N LYS A 25 -17.68 -13.04 -13.93
CA LYS A 25 -17.76 -13.56 -12.54
C LYS A 25 -18.69 -14.77 -12.44
N ALA A 26 -19.82 -14.76 -13.14
CA ALA A 26 -20.71 -15.92 -13.21
C ALA A 26 -20.02 -17.13 -13.86
N LYS A 27 -19.24 -16.90 -14.93
CA LYS A 27 -18.44 -17.94 -15.59
C LYS A 27 -17.36 -18.52 -14.67
N VAL A 28 -16.67 -17.70 -13.88
CA VAL A 28 -15.70 -18.17 -12.87
C VAL A 28 -16.38 -19.02 -11.81
N LYS A 29 -17.59 -18.64 -11.36
CA LYS A 29 -18.35 -19.43 -10.38
C LYS A 29 -18.70 -20.81 -10.95
N ALA A 30 -19.13 -20.89 -12.20
CA ALA A 30 -19.40 -22.16 -12.87
C ALA A 30 -18.14 -23.04 -12.99
N LEU A 31 -17.00 -22.46 -13.39
CA LEU A 31 -15.72 -23.19 -13.48
C LEU A 31 -15.20 -23.66 -12.11
N LYS A 32 -15.42 -22.88 -11.03
CA LYS A 32 -15.08 -23.30 -9.67
C LYS A 32 -15.91 -24.49 -9.20
N ASN A 33 -17.20 -24.52 -9.55
CA ASN A 33 -18.07 -25.66 -9.28
C ASN A 33 -17.59 -26.91 -10.04
N GLU A 34 -17.20 -26.74 -11.31
CA GLU A 34 -16.63 -27.81 -12.14
C GLU A 34 -15.29 -28.32 -11.57
N MET A 35 -14.44 -27.43 -11.09
CA MET A 35 -13.13 -27.74 -10.52
C MET A 35 -13.23 -28.54 -9.21
N ALA A 36 -14.20 -28.20 -8.34
CA ALA A 36 -14.41 -28.91 -7.08
C ALA A 36 -14.69 -30.41 -7.30
N TRP A 37 -15.52 -30.74 -8.30
CA TRP A 37 -15.81 -32.13 -8.66
C TRP A 37 -14.69 -32.80 -9.45
N ALA A 38 -13.92 -32.04 -10.25
CA ALA A 38 -12.75 -32.57 -10.94
C ALA A 38 -11.64 -33.04 -9.97
N PHE A 39 -11.45 -32.37 -8.84
CA PHE A 39 -10.51 -32.79 -7.79
C PHE A 39 -10.89 -34.13 -7.14
N VAL A 40 -12.20 -34.34 -6.89
CA VAL A 40 -12.72 -35.62 -6.37
C VAL A 40 -12.47 -36.73 -7.39
N LEU A 41 -12.79 -36.51 -8.67
CA LEU A 41 -12.60 -37.49 -9.75
C LEU A 41 -11.13 -37.87 -9.96
N GLU A 42 -10.18 -36.94 -9.80
CA GLU A 42 -8.74 -37.23 -9.89
C GLU A 42 -8.26 -38.10 -8.73
N LYS A 43 -8.73 -37.83 -7.50
CA LYS A 43 -8.43 -38.67 -6.33
C LYS A 43 -9.06 -40.05 -6.42
N GLU A 44 -10.28 -40.17 -6.96
CA GLU A 44 -10.92 -41.46 -7.24
C GLU A 44 -10.11 -42.28 -8.25
N LYS A 45 -9.60 -41.67 -9.32
CA LYS A 45 -8.68 -42.35 -10.26
C LYS A 45 -7.38 -42.80 -9.61
N GLY A 46 -6.86 -42.06 -8.62
CA GLY A 46 -5.70 -42.45 -7.82
C GLY A 46 -5.96 -43.65 -6.88
N LEU A 47 -7.21 -43.95 -6.56
CA LEU A 47 -7.59 -45.07 -5.69
C LEU A 47 -7.51 -46.43 -6.39
N GLU A 48 -7.84 -46.49 -7.69
CA GLU A 48 -7.80 -47.72 -8.49
C GLU A 48 -6.42 -48.43 -8.49
N PRO A 49 -5.28 -47.77 -8.74
CA PRO A 49 -3.98 -48.43 -8.72
C PRO A 49 -3.58 -48.91 -7.32
N LEU A 50 -3.96 -48.19 -6.25
CA LEU A 50 -3.71 -48.60 -4.87
C LEU A 50 -4.53 -49.84 -4.49
N GLN A 51 -5.78 -49.93 -4.93
CA GLN A 51 -6.62 -51.13 -4.76
C GLN A 51 -6.07 -52.32 -5.57
N LYS A 52 -5.57 -52.09 -6.78
CA LYS A 52 -4.91 -53.14 -7.59
C LYS A 52 -3.62 -53.64 -6.94
N ALA A 53 -2.81 -52.74 -6.36
CA ALA A 53 -1.60 -53.11 -5.62
C ALA A 53 -1.93 -53.95 -4.38
N LEU A 54 -2.95 -53.54 -3.59
CA LEU A 54 -3.42 -54.29 -2.44
C LEU A 54 -3.87 -55.71 -2.80
N ARG A 55 -4.68 -55.87 -3.86
CA ARG A 55 -5.11 -57.19 -4.35
C ARG A 55 -3.93 -58.07 -4.80
N THR A 56 -2.89 -57.46 -5.36
CA THR A 56 -1.70 -58.18 -5.83
C THR A 56 -0.88 -58.72 -4.66
N GLU A 57 -0.72 -57.93 -3.59
CA GLU A 57 -0.02 -58.37 -2.38
C GLU A 57 -0.85 -59.39 -1.58
N GLU A 58 -2.17 -59.23 -1.49
CA GLU A 58 -3.08 -60.23 -0.89
C GLU A 58 -3.01 -61.59 -1.62
N ALA A 59 -2.87 -61.58 -2.95
CA ALA A 59 -2.71 -62.82 -3.73
C ALA A 59 -1.36 -63.53 -3.53
N ARG A 60 -0.33 -62.85 -2.99
CA ARG A 60 0.99 -63.44 -2.71
C ARG A 60 1.06 -64.13 -1.34
N LEU A 61 0.19 -63.74 -0.40
CA LEU A 61 0.18 -64.25 0.98
C LEU A 61 0.02 -65.78 1.10
N PRO A 62 -0.88 -66.45 0.34
CA PRO A 62 -1.04 -67.92 0.42
C PRO A 62 0.23 -68.69 0.05
N LYS A 63 1.04 -68.17 -0.89
CA LYS A 63 2.29 -68.80 -1.34
C LYS A 63 3.36 -68.81 -0.24
N PHE A 64 3.40 -67.78 0.59
CA PHE A 64 4.33 -67.72 1.73
C PHE A 64 3.87 -68.62 2.88
N VAL A 65 2.56 -68.68 3.14
CA VAL A 65 1.98 -69.60 4.14
C VAL A 65 2.31 -71.05 3.78
N GLN A 66 2.13 -71.44 2.51
CA GLN A 66 2.42 -72.80 2.04
C GLN A 66 3.90 -73.17 2.23
N LYS A 67 4.84 -72.28 1.87
CA LYS A 67 6.29 -72.52 2.04
C LYS A 67 6.72 -72.62 3.51
N VAL A 68 6.03 -71.94 4.42
CA VAL A 68 6.28 -72.05 5.86
C VAL A 68 5.84 -73.42 6.39
N GLU A 69 4.70 -73.95 5.93
CA GLU A 69 4.24 -75.29 6.31
C GLU A 69 5.15 -76.39 5.74
N GLU A 70 5.54 -76.31 4.46
CA GLU A 70 6.51 -77.25 3.85
C GLU A 70 7.85 -77.28 4.62
N SER A 71 8.30 -76.12 5.11
CA SER A 71 9.55 -76.03 5.91
C SER A 71 9.39 -76.60 7.32
N LYS A 72 8.18 -76.55 7.91
CA LYS A 72 7.87 -77.16 9.21
C LYS A 72 7.81 -78.68 9.13
N GLU A 73 7.27 -79.24 8.05
CA GLU A 73 7.20 -80.69 7.85
C GLU A 73 8.61 -81.29 7.69
N LYS A 74 9.48 -80.64 6.91
CA LYS A 74 10.89 -81.04 6.76
C LYS A 74 11.68 -81.00 8.08
N MET A 75 11.40 -80.01 8.93
CA MET A 75 12.00 -79.92 10.28
C MET A 75 11.62 -81.13 11.14
N LYS A 76 10.33 -81.49 11.21
CA LYS A 76 9.87 -82.64 12.00
C LYS A 76 10.51 -83.95 11.55
N ALA A 77 10.62 -84.15 10.23
CA ALA A 77 11.27 -85.34 9.67
C ALA A 77 12.76 -85.43 10.05
N CYS A 78 13.49 -84.30 10.05
CA CYS A 78 14.90 -84.27 10.45
C CYS A 78 15.09 -84.53 11.95
N GLU A 79 14.22 -83.98 12.81
CA GLU A 79 14.25 -84.21 14.27
C GLU A 79 14.02 -85.68 14.64
N GLU A 80 13.09 -86.37 13.97
CA GLU A 80 12.82 -87.80 14.21
C GLU A 80 14.01 -88.69 13.82
N ASN A 81 14.66 -88.39 12.70
CA ASN A 81 15.83 -89.14 12.23
C ASN A 81 17.05 -88.93 13.14
N LEU A 82 17.25 -87.70 13.63
CA LEU A 82 18.33 -87.36 14.55
C LEU A 82 18.15 -88.02 15.93
N LYS A 83 16.90 -88.23 16.36
CA LYS A 83 16.59 -88.97 17.60
C LYS A 83 16.94 -90.45 17.49
N LYS A 84 16.57 -91.11 16.39
CA LYS A 84 16.88 -92.54 16.14
C LYS A 84 18.39 -92.81 16.10
N LYS A 85 19.16 -91.92 15.46
CA LYS A 85 20.63 -92.07 15.37
C LYS A 85 21.37 -91.77 16.68
N LYS A 86 20.86 -90.87 17.52
CA LYS A 86 21.40 -90.65 18.88
C LYS A 86 21.24 -91.87 19.79
N GLU A 87 20.15 -92.62 19.63
CA GLU A 87 19.92 -93.86 20.39
C GLU A 87 20.89 -94.99 19.97
N GLU A 88 21.27 -95.07 18.69
CA GLU A 88 22.29 -96.03 18.20
C GLU A 88 23.69 -95.72 18.75
N VAL A 89 24.10 -94.46 18.77
CA VAL A 89 25.41 -94.04 19.33
C VAL A 89 25.50 -94.29 20.83
N LEU A 90 24.40 -94.08 21.57
CA LEU A 90 24.36 -94.35 23.01
C LEU A 90 24.61 -95.84 23.32
N ARG A 91 24.11 -96.76 22.49
CA ARG A 91 24.34 -98.21 22.63
C ARG A 91 25.80 -98.59 22.44
N ILE A 92 26.46 -98.03 21.43
CA ILE A 92 27.89 -98.30 21.14
C ILE A 92 28.78 -97.71 22.25
N THR A 93 28.43 -96.53 22.76
CA THR A 93 29.18 -95.86 23.85
C THR A 93 29.17 -96.67 25.15
N GLN A 94 28.04 -97.31 25.49
CA GLN A 94 27.94 -98.19 26.68
C GLN A 94 28.81 -99.46 26.56
N GLU A 95 28.98 -99.99 25.34
CA GLU A 95 29.84 -101.16 25.09
C GLU A 95 31.34 -100.79 25.25
N VAL A 96 31.71 -99.56 24.87
CA VAL A 96 33.07 -99.01 25.04
C VAL A 96 33.41 -98.76 26.52
N GLU A 97 32.47 -98.24 27.30
CA GLU A 97 32.68 -98.03 28.76
C GLU A 97 32.93 -99.34 29.53
N ARG A 98 32.40 -100.47 29.05
CA ARG A 98 32.62 -101.79 29.67
C ARG A 98 34.06 -102.32 29.47
N LEU A 99 34.72 -101.95 28.38
CA LEU A 99 36.07 -102.42 28.01
C LEU A 99 37.19 -101.50 28.51
N MET A 100 36.89 -100.25 28.86
CA MET A 100 37.84 -99.26 29.39
C MET A 100 38.65 -99.68 30.63
N PRO A 101 38.10 -100.41 31.63
CA PRO A 101 38.86 -100.78 32.83
C PRO A 101 40.02 -101.73 32.54
N GLN A 102 39.81 -102.68 31.62
CA GLN A 102 40.80 -103.70 31.23
C GLN A 102 41.94 -103.09 30.41
N LEU A 103 41.63 -102.07 29.61
CA LEU A 103 42.62 -101.32 28.85
C LEU A 103 43.47 -100.42 29.75
N LYS A 104 42.88 -99.87 30.82
CA LYS A 104 43.61 -99.07 31.82
C LYS A 104 44.66 -99.88 32.57
N GLU A 105 44.30 -101.08 33.02
CA GLU A 105 45.21 -101.98 33.74
C GLU A 105 46.40 -102.43 32.87
N ARG A 106 46.15 -102.77 31.60
CA ARG A 106 47.19 -103.11 30.61
C ARG A 106 48.00 -101.89 30.17
N ARG A 107 47.38 -100.71 30.05
CA ARG A 107 48.04 -99.42 29.75
C ARG A 107 48.93 -98.98 30.89
N ASP A 108 48.55 -99.18 32.14
CA ASP A 108 49.34 -98.79 33.29
C ASP A 108 50.61 -99.63 33.36
N ALA A 109 50.50 -100.95 33.13
CA ALA A 109 51.65 -101.86 32.98
C ALA A 109 52.58 -101.47 31.82
N PHE A 110 52.02 -101.13 30.65
CA PHE A 110 52.79 -100.58 29.52
C PHE A 110 53.40 -99.22 29.86
N SER A 111 52.71 -98.36 30.61
CA SER A 111 53.22 -97.03 30.99
C SER A 111 54.42 -97.13 31.91
N THR A 112 54.45 -98.06 32.87
CA THR A 112 55.59 -98.29 33.75
C THR A 112 56.81 -98.76 32.96
N SER A 113 56.64 -99.74 32.07
CA SER A 113 57.72 -100.22 31.19
C SER A 113 58.17 -99.15 30.20
N LYS A 114 57.24 -98.32 29.71
CA LYS A 114 57.51 -97.17 28.84
C LYS A 114 58.19 -96.02 29.59
N VAL A 115 57.92 -95.78 30.87
CA VAL A 115 58.59 -94.74 31.67
C VAL A 115 60.05 -95.12 31.91
N GLU A 116 60.36 -96.39 32.13
CA GLU A 116 61.73 -96.89 32.23
C GLU A 116 62.46 -96.86 30.88
N LEU A 117 61.78 -97.22 29.78
CA LEU A 117 62.33 -97.01 28.44
C LEU A 117 62.53 -95.52 28.16
N ARG A 118 61.60 -94.67 28.58
CA ARG A 118 61.60 -93.23 28.32
C ARG A 118 62.62 -92.51 29.18
N SER A 119 62.99 -93.00 30.37
CA SER A 119 64.11 -92.44 31.14
C SER A 119 65.45 -92.77 30.48
N ALA A 120 65.64 -93.99 29.98
CA ALA A 120 66.81 -94.38 29.19
C ALA A 120 66.85 -93.67 27.82
N PHE A 121 65.69 -93.51 27.16
CA PHE A 121 65.54 -92.76 25.92
C PHE A 121 65.76 -91.27 26.13
N ASN A 122 65.30 -90.69 27.25
CA ASN A 122 65.52 -89.29 27.61
C ASN A 122 66.98 -89.04 27.95
N ALA A 123 67.69 -89.99 28.56
CA ALA A 123 69.14 -89.86 28.77
C ALA A 123 69.89 -89.79 27.43
N VAL A 124 69.58 -90.70 26.49
CA VAL A 124 70.13 -90.66 25.12
C VAL A 124 69.65 -89.44 24.34
N SER A 125 68.40 -89.01 24.53
CA SER A 125 67.80 -87.87 23.84
C SER A 125 68.28 -86.54 24.38
N ASN A 126 68.62 -86.44 25.68
CA ASN A 126 69.22 -85.24 26.27
C ASN A 126 70.65 -85.10 25.77
N ILE A 127 71.45 -86.17 25.80
CA ILE A 127 72.81 -86.16 25.23
C ILE A 127 72.76 -85.86 23.71
N ASN A 128 71.81 -86.43 22.97
CA ASN A 128 71.59 -86.08 21.57
C ASN A 128 71.07 -84.66 21.38
N ARG A 129 70.25 -84.12 22.27
CA ARG A 129 69.76 -82.74 22.20
C ARG A 129 70.89 -81.76 22.49
N ASP A 130 71.76 -82.06 23.43
CA ASP A 130 72.92 -81.24 23.77
C ASP A 130 73.94 -81.29 22.61
N LEU A 131 74.14 -82.46 21.98
CA LEU A 131 74.91 -82.61 20.75
C LEU A 131 74.31 -81.79 19.59
N LYS A 132 72.98 -81.87 19.43
CA LYS A 132 72.24 -81.19 18.35
C LYS A 132 72.15 -79.69 18.60
N SER A 133 72.13 -79.23 19.86
CA SER A 133 72.22 -77.82 20.26
C SER A 133 73.61 -77.31 19.92
N ALA A 134 74.69 -77.92 20.40
CA ALA A 134 76.06 -77.48 20.07
C ALA A 134 76.33 -77.46 18.55
N ILE A 135 75.80 -78.43 17.80
CA ILE A 135 75.87 -78.46 16.32
C ILE A 135 74.98 -77.37 15.69
N SER A 136 73.78 -77.14 16.22
CA SER A 136 72.83 -76.12 15.75
C SER A 136 73.32 -74.70 16.06
N ASP A 137 73.89 -74.47 17.22
CA ASP A 137 74.40 -73.17 17.69
C ASP A 137 75.63 -72.77 16.85
N ARG A 138 76.52 -73.72 16.54
CA ARG A 138 77.60 -73.54 15.54
C ARG A 138 77.06 -73.22 14.15
N LYS A 139 75.97 -73.90 13.73
CA LYS A 139 75.35 -73.69 12.41
C LYS A 139 74.58 -72.37 12.32
N GLN A 140 73.91 -71.97 13.40
CA GLN A 140 73.18 -70.72 13.54
C GLN A 140 74.14 -69.53 13.62
N LEU A 141 75.29 -69.65 14.27
CA LEU A 141 76.33 -68.61 14.22
C LEU A 141 76.87 -68.41 12.79
N MET A 142 77.11 -69.50 12.05
CA MET A 142 77.49 -69.41 10.62
C MET A 142 76.37 -68.87 9.72
N GLU A 143 75.12 -69.28 9.94
CA GLU A 143 73.94 -68.76 9.22
C GLU A 143 73.65 -67.30 9.59
N ARG A 144 73.91 -66.88 10.83
CA ARG A 144 73.73 -65.48 11.29
C ARG A 144 74.74 -64.53 10.66
N ILE A 145 75.99 -64.96 10.50
CA ILE A 145 77.01 -64.22 9.74
C ILE A 145 76.59 -64.11 8.26
N HIS A 146 75.97 -65.16 7.71
CA HIS A 146 75.51 -65.19 6.31
C HIS A 146 74.20 -64.40 6.07
N GLU A 147 73.30 -64.36 7.06
CA GLU A 147 72.06 -63.55 7.04
C GLU A 147 72.34 -62.07 7.23
N LEU A 148 73.26 -61.69 8.13
CA LEU A 148 73.65 -60.29 8.35
C LEU A 148 74.25 -59.63 7.10
N GLN A 149 74.87 -60.41 6.21
CA GLN A 149 75.35 -59.96 4.90
C GLN A 149 74.24 -59.80 3.85
N LYS A 150 73.08 -60.45 4.03
CA LYS A 150 72.00 -60.53 3.03
C LYS A 150 70.77 -59.69 3.38
N SER A 151 70.48 -59.47 4.67
CA SER A 151 69.26 -58.80 5.14
C SER A 151 69.37 -57.27 5.25
N ALA A 152 70.55 -56.68 5.04
CA ALA A 152 70.75 -55.23 5.21
C ALA A 152 70.18 -54.35 4.08
N GLN A 153 69.61 -54.90 3.00
CA GLN A 153 69.33 -54.10 1.79
C GLN A 153 67.92 -54.12 1.18
N HIS A 154 66.97 -55.01 1.53
CA HIS A 154 65.78 -55.17 0.65
C HIS A 154 64.37 -54.80 1.17
N ASP A 155 64.11 -54.64 2.47
CA ASP A 155 62.72 -54.43 2.95
C ASP A 155 62.43 -53.06 3.61
N TYR A 156 63.44 -52.30 4.05
CA TYR A 156 63.22 -51.06 4.83
C TYR A 156 62.78 -49.83 3.99
N GLU A 157 63.19 -49.73 2.72
CA GLU A 157 62.88 -48.57 1.89
C GLU A 157 61.43 -48.53 1.38
N ALA A 158 60.84 -49.70 1.11
CA ALA A 158 59.49 -49.80 0.55
C ALA A 158 58.41 -49.36 1.55
N GLU A 159 58.54 -49.76 2.83
CA GLU A 159 57.60 -49.40 3.88
C GLU A 159 57.70 -47.90 4.26
N ARG A 160 58.92 -47.34 4.21
CA ARG A 160 59.15 -45.89 4.40
C ARG A 160 58.48 -45.05 3.32
N LEU A 161 58.59 -45.45 2.06
CA LEU A 161 57.97 -44.77 0.91
C LEU A 161 56.43 -44.82 0.97
N ALA A 162 55.84 -45.97 1.31
CA ALA A 162 54.39 -46.11 1.45
C ALA A 162 53.82 -45.21 2.55
N ARG A 163 54.53 -45.10 3.69
CA ARG A 163 54.15 -44.22 4.80
C ARG A 163 54.25 -42.74 4.43
N GLN A 164 55.32 -42.33 3.75
CA GLN A 164 55.50 -40.96 3.28
C GLN A 164 54.36 -40.55 2.33
N HIS A 165 53.97 -41.44 1.42
CA HIS A 165 52.90 -41.20 0.45
C HIS A 165 51.50 -41.12 1.11
N HIS A 166 51.29 -41.85 2.21
CA HIS A 166 50.06 -41.77 2.99
C HIS A 166 49.95 -40.46 3.77
N ILE A 167 51.05 -40.00 4.38
CA ILE A 167 51.14 -38.70 5.04
C ILE A 167 50.85 -37.56 4.05
N GLU A 168 51.45 -37.60 2.87
CA GLU A 168 51.28 -36.56 1.85
C GLU A 168 49.82 -36.48 1.33
N LYS A 169 49.13 -37.62 1.22
CA LYS A 169 47.70 -37.67 0.88
C LYS A 169 46.82 -37.04 1.96
N LEU A 170 47.03 -37.42 3.23
CA LEU A 170 46.28 -36.86 4.37
C LEU A 170 46.53 -35.36 4.55
N GLU A 171 47.75 -34.88 4.29
CA GLU A 171 48.05 -33.44 4.28
C GLU A 171 47.34 -32.70 3.13
N GLY A 172 47.18 -33.35 1.98
CA GLY A 172 46.39 -32.82 0.86
C GLY A 172 44.91 -32.66 1.21
N GLU A 173 44.31 -33.68 1.81
CA GLU A 173 42.92 -33.68 2.27
C GLU A 173 42.69 -32.63 3.38
N LEU A 174 43.63 -32.53 4.33
CA LEU A 174 43.59 -31.51 5.38
C LEU A 174 43.60 -30.09 4.80
N ARG A 175 44.48 -29.81 3.82
CA ARG A 175 44.56 -28.48 3.17
C ARG A 175 43.26 -28.13 2.45
N SER A 176 42.60 -29.10 1.81
CA SER A 176 41.32 -28.90 1.12
C SER A 176 40.20 -28.56 2.10
N GLU A 177 40.05 -29.36 3.16
CA GLU A 177 39.00 -29.14 4.17
C GLU A 177 39.24 -27.84 4.97
N GLU A 178 40.51 -27.45 5.24
CA GLU A 178 40.85 -26.15 5.84
C GLU A 178 40.53 -24.96 4.91
N ALA A 179 40.65 -25.12 3.58
CA ALA A 179 40.22 -24.10 2.63
C ALA A 179 38.69 -23.95 2.60
N GLU A 180 37.96 -25.07 2.59
CA GLU A 180 36.49 -25.07 2.67
C GLU A 180 35.99 -24.46 3.98
N HIS A 181 36.65 -24.74 5.10
CA HIS A 181 36.34 -24.14 6.39
C HIS A 181 36.48 -22.61 6.35
N ARG A 182 37.58 -22.09 5.79
CA ARG A 182 37.79 -20.63 5.64
C ARG A 182 36.74 -19.97 4.77
N VAL A 183 36.33 -20.62 3.68
CA VAL A 183 35.26 -20.10 2.81
C VAL A 183 33.93 -20.04 3.55
N ALA A 184 33.55 -21.13 4.24
CA ALA A 184 32.31 -21.18 5.02
C ALA A 184 32.30 -20.17 6.20
N GLU A 185 33.47 -19.88 6.78
CA GLU A 185 33.64 -18.89 7.84
C GLU A 185 33.40 -17.47 7.32
N HIS A 186 33.99 -17.15 6.16
CA HIS A 186 33.75 -15.87 5.51
C HIS A 186 32.29 -15.69 5.07
N GLU A 187 31.64 -16.73 4.54
CA GLU A 187 30.20 -16.71 4.23
C GLU A 187 29.36 -16.41 5.47
N ARG A 188 29.68 -17.03 6.62
CA ARG A 188 29.00 -16.77 7.89
C ARG A 188 29.13 -15.31 8.31
N GLU A 189 30.33 -14.76 8.25
CA GLU A 189 30.59 -13.35 8.59
C GLU A 189 29.80 -12.38 7.68
N GLN A 190 29.73 -12.67 6.38
CA GLN A 190 28.93 -11.88 5.44
C GLN A 190 27.44 -11.89 5.81
N PHE A 191 26.87 -13.06 6.13
CA PHE A 191 25.47 -13.15 6.56
C PHE A 191 25.23 -12.43 7.90
N GLN A 192 26.16 -12.56 8.85
CA GLN A 192 26.08 -11.88 10.15
C GLN A 192 26.14 -10.35 10.00
N ALA A 193 27.04 -9.84 9.15
CA ALA A 193 27.14 -8.42 8.83
C ALA A 193 25.86 -7.89 8.16
N ALA A 194 25.29 -8.66 7.22
CA ALA A 194 24.02 -8.31 6.58
C ALA A 194 22.86 -8.25 7.58
N VAL A 195 22.78 -9.20 8.52
CA VAL A 195 21.76 -9.19 9.59
C VAL A 195 21.92 -7.96 10.50
N SER A 196 23.14 -7.60 10.87
CA SER A 196 23.41 -6.40 11.68
C SER A 196 22.97 -5.11 10.98
N LYS A 197 23.28 -5.00 9.67
CA LYS A 197 22.86 -3.88 8.83
C LYS A 197 21.33 -3.75 8.79
N TYR A 198 20.62 -4.84 8.47
CA TYR A 198 19.16 -4.82 8.40
C TYR A 198 18.49 -4.52 9.76
N LYS A 199 19.07 -4.94 10.88
CA LYS A 199 18.58 -4.55 12.22
C LYS A 199 18.69 -3.04 12.44
N THR A 200 19.79 -2.42 11.99
CA THR A 200 20.00 -0.97 12.08
C THR A 200 19.00 -0.22 11.20
N ASP A 201 18.76 -0.71 9.99
CA ASP A 201 17.78 -0.16 9.06
C ASP A 201 16.35 -0.23 9.63
N ILE A 202 15.97 -1.35 10.27
CA ILE A 202 14.68 -1.47 10.97
C ILE A 202 14.56 -0.46 12.10
N TYR A 203 15.62 -0.24 12.90
CA TYR A 203 15.59 0.74 13.98
C TYR A 203 15.33 2.17 13.46
N ASN A 204 15.99 2.54 12.35
CA ASN A 204 15.77 3.83 11.69
C ASN A 204 14.33 3.94 11.15
N LEU A 205 13.83 2.91 10.47
CA LEU A 205 12.45 2.86 9.97
C LEU A 205 11.42 2.96 11.09
N GLU A 206 11.66 2.35 12.26
CA GLU A 206 10.77 2.46 13.41
C GLU A 206 10.73 3.87 14.00
N ARG A 207 11.86 4.58 14.00
CA ARG A 207 11.90 5.99 14.40
C ARG A 207 11.08 6.85 13.43
N ASP A 208 11.23 6.62 12.13
CA ASP A 208 10.52 7.39 11.11
C ASP A 208 9.01 7.08 11.13
N LEU A 209 8.63 5.81 11.35
CA LEU A 209 7.24 5.41 11.57
C LEU A 209 6.62 6.11 12.79
N ARG A 210 7.36 6.20 13.91
CA ARG A 210 6.87 6.94 15.09
C ARG A 210 6.65 8.42 14.80
N ALA A 211 7.59 9.07 14.11
CA ALA A 211 7.47 10.48 13.72
C ALA A 211 6.24 10.70 12.81
N LYS A 212 6.06 9.86 11.78
CA LYS A 212 4.90 9.94 10.88
C LYS A 212 3.58 9.63 11.56
N GLN A 213 3.56 8.70 12.52
CA GLN A 213 2.36 8.42 13.30
C GLN A 213 1.96 9.61 14.18
N GLU A 214 2.94 10.33 14.74
CA GLU A 214 2.69 11.55 15.50
C GLU A 214 2.16 12.68 14.60
N GLU A 215 2.70 12.85 13.40
CA GLU A 215 2.15 13.76 12.38
C GLU A 215 0.69 13.42 12.02
N ILE A 216 0.37 12.13 11.82
CA ILE A 216 -1.00 11.66 11.54
C ILE A 216 -1.92 12.01 12.71
N ASN A 217 -1.52 11.71 13.94
CA ASN A 217 -2.32 12.00 15.13
C ASN A 217 -2.59 13.51 15.26
N GLN A 218 -1.58 14.35 14.96
CA GLN A 218 -1.74 15.80 14.97
C GLN A 218 -2.68 16.29 13.87
N CYS A 219 -2.54 15.75 12.65
CA CYS A 219 -3.42 16.08 11.52
C CYS A 219 -4.87 15.66 11.79
N GLN A 220 -5.08 14.46 12.37
CA GLN A 220 -6.41 13.98 12.79
C GLN A 220 -7.06 14.88 13.84
N ARG A 221 -6.30 15.31 14.86
CA ARG A 221 -6.80 16.26 15.88
C ARG A 221 -7.20 17.59 15.25
N ASN A 222 -6.38 18.11 14.32
CA ASN A 222 -6.68 19.35 13.61
C ASN A 222 -7.96 19.20 12.76
N LEU A 223 -8.07 18.11 12.02
CA LEU A 223 -9.22 17.80 11.17
C LEU A 223 -10.50 17.61 11.99
N GLN A 224 -10.42 16.96 13.14
CA GLN A 224 -11.57 16.86 14.07
C GLN A 224 -11.98 18.25 14.57
N THR A 225 -11.02 19.11 14.93
CA THR A 225 -11.29 20.49 15.34
C THR A 225 -11.98 21.29 14.23
N LEU A 226 -11.56 21.11 12.98
CA LEU A 226 -12.20 21.74 11.80
C LEU A 226 -13.61 21.18 11.53
N LYS A 227 -13.81 19.87 11.70
CA LYS A 227 -15.15 19.24 11.58
C LYS A 227 -16.09 19.71 12.68
N ASP A 228 -15.62 19.83 13.91
CA ASP A 228 -16.40 20.36 15.02
C ASP A 228 -16.74 21.85 14.80
N ALA A 229 -15.84 22.61 14.18
CA ALA A 229 -16.06 24.00 13.79
C ALA A 229 -17.13 24.19 12.69
N ARG A 230 -17.49 23.13 11.94
CA ARG A 230 -18.64 23.14 11.02
C ARG A 230 -19.96 23.31 11.76
N SER A 231 -20.06 22.77 12.98
CA SER A 231 -21.27 22.83 13.81
C SER A 231 -21.39 24.14 14.58
N ASN A 232 -20.28 24.70 15.06
CA ASN A 232 -20.25 25.91 15.86
C ASN A 232 -18.96 26.71 15.62
N ARG A 233 -19.09 27.94 15.12
CA ARG A 233 -17.97 28.85 14.81
C ARG A 233 -17.06 29.10 16.03
N VAL A 234 -17.60 29.06 17.24
CA VAL A 234 -16.86 29.31 18.48
C VAL A 234 -15.94 28.16 18.86
N LYS A 235 -16.24 26.91 18.46
CA LYS A 235 -15.39 25.73 18.72
C LYS A 235 -14.02 25.82 18.05
N ARG A 236 -13.85 26.70 17.05
CA ARG A 236 -12.57 27.00 16.39
C ARG A 236 -11.52 27.49 17.38
N PHE A 237 -11.92 28.24 18.40
CA PHE A 237 -11.01 28.78 19.40
C PHE A 237 -10.69 27.77 20.52
N GLY A 238 -11.37 26.62 20.53
CA GLY A 238 -11.19 25.51 21.47
C GLY A 238 -12.51 24.77 21.71
N SER A 239 -12.46 23.45 21.86
CA SER A 239 -13.65 22.61 22.14
C SER A 239 -14.36 22.98 23.44
N TRP A 240 -13.63 23.55 24.40
CA TRP A 240 -14.10 23.97 25.72
C TRP A 240 -14.74 25.37 25.73
N VAL A 241 -14.53 26.17 24.67
CA VAL A 241 -14.96 27.58 24.63
C VAL A 241 -16.49 27.75 24.69
N PRO A 242 -17.33 26.93 24.01
CA PRO A 242 -18.78 27.03 24.16
C PRO A 242 -19.25 26.84 25.61
N SER A 243 -18.69 25.86 26.32
CA SER A 243 -19.02 25.63 27.73
C SER A 243 -18.56 26.77 28.63
N ALA A 244 -17.46 27.45 28.28
CA ALA A 244 -17.03 28.65 28.99
C ALA A 244 -18.01 29.82 28.75
N LEU A 245 -18.48 30.02 27.51
CA LEU A 245 -19.47 31.06 27.20
C LEU A 245 -20.82 30.81 27.89
N GLU A 246 -21.28 29.57 27.95
CA GLU A 246 -22.50 29.20 28.67
C GLU A 246 -22.41 29.54 30.16
N LYS A 247 -21.28 29.20 30.80
CA LYS A 247 -21.03 29.56 32.22
C LYS A 247 -20.91 31.07 32.43
N ILE A 248 -20.27 31.80 31.51
CA ILE A 248 -20.16 33.27 31.58
C ILE A 248 -21.56 33.90 31.51
N GLU A 249 -22.42 33.41 30.61
CA GLU A 249 -23.79 33.89 30.47
C GLU A 249 -24.64 33.57 31.72
N GLU A 250 -24.46 32.38 32.28
CA GLU A 250 -25.13 31.96 33.51
C GLU A 250 -24.76 32.87 34.69
N TRP A 251 -23.46 33.12 34.90
CA TRP A 251 -22.97 33.95 36.00
C TRP A 251 -23.31 35.43 35.81
N HIS A 252 -23.39 35.89 34.57
CA HIS A 252 -23.88 37.22 34.26
C HIS A 252 -25.38 37.37 34.59
N ARG A 253 -26.20 36.37 34.25
CA ARG A 253 -27.63 36.34 34.61
C ARG A 253 -27.85 36.31 36.12
N GLN A 254 -26.95 35.68 36.87
CA GLN A 254 -26.93 35.69 38.34
C GLN A 254 -26.43 37.01 38.95
N GLY A 255 -26.00 37.99 38.13
CA GLY A 255 -25.54 39.31 38.59
C GLY A 255 -24.16 39.28 39.27
N ARG A 256 -23.36 38.23 39.06
CA ARG A 256 -22.03 38.10 39.69
C ARG A 256 -20.96 38.99 39.06
N PHE A 257 -21.13 39.36 37.80
CA PHE A 257 -20.20 40.23 37.07
C PHE A 257 -20.67 41.69 37.10
N HIS A 258 -19.74 42.64 37.27
CA HIS A 258 -20.05 44.06 37.13
C HIS A 258 -20.40 44.42 35.68
N ARG A 259 -19.61 43.91 34.73
CA ARG A 259 -19.96 43.92 33.30
C ARG A 259 -19.59 42.58 32.68
N LYS A 260 -20.37 42.17 31.68
CA LYS A 260 -20.17 40.89 30.98
C LYS A 260 -18.79 40.83 30.32
N PRO A 261 -17.94 39.84 30.64
CA PRO A 261 -16.69 39.62 29.92
C PRO A 261 -16.93 39.31 28.44
N LEU A 262 -16.09 39.86 27.57
CA LEU A 262 -16.19 39.71 26.11
C LEU A 262 -15.07 38.83 25.58
N GLY A 263 -15.40 37.74 24.89
CA GLY A 263 -14.40 36.92 24.22
C GLY A 263 -14.96 35.58 23.76
N PRO A 264 -14.15 34.73 23.13
CA PRO A 264 -12.81 35.03 22.63
C PRO A 264 -12.87 36.17 21.59
N LEU A 265 -11.92 37.11 21.63
CA LEU A 265 -11.97 38.33 20.81
C LEU A 265 -12.14 38.03 19.32
N GLY A 266 -11.53 36.95 18.82
CA GLY A 266 -11.66 36.51 17.43
C GLY A 266 -13.08 36.15 16.98
N SER A 267 -14.02 35.92 17.91
CA SER A 267 -15.43 35.70 17.57
C SER A 267 -16.25 36.99 17.51
N CYS A 268 -15.73 38.08 18.07
CA CYS A 268 -16.45 39.33 18.27
C CYS A 268 -16.32 40.30 17.08
N PHE A 269 -15.45 40.03 16.11
CA PHE A 269 -15.27 40.86 14.92
C PHE A 269 -15.23 40.03 13.62
N GLN A 270 -15.44 40.70 12.50
CA GLN A 270 -15.36 40.14 11.14
C GLN A 270 -14.38 40.95 10.29
N LEU A 271 -14.02 40.46 9.12
CA LEU A 271 -13.16 41.19 8.17
C LEU A 271 -14.01 41.67 6.99
N LYS A 272 -13.82 42.92 6.56
CA LYS A 272 -14.50 43.48 5.37
C LYS A 272 -14.11 42.75 4.09
N GLU A 273 -12.82 42.37 4.00
CA GLU A 273 -12.25 41.64 2.89
C GLU A 273 -11.58 40.35 3.38
N GLN A 274 -12.03 39.22 2.84
CA GLN A 274 -11.59 37.90 3.30
C GLN A 274 -10.14 37.55 2.89
N CYS A 275 -9.60 38.23 1.88
CA CYS A 275 -8.25 38.02 1.37
C CYS A 275 -7.17 38.36 2.40
N TRP A 276 -7.50 39.11 3.45
CA TRP A 276 -6.60 39.52 4.53
C TRP A 276 -6.69 38.66 5.79
N SER A 277 -7.44 37.55 5.76
CA SER A 277 -7.64 36.67 6.92
C SER A 277 -6.32 36.15 7.51
N VAL A 278 -5.44 35.59 6.69
CA VAL A 278 -4.14 35.07 7.12
C VAL A 278 -3.25 36.18 7.70
N ALA A 279 -3.23 37.34 7.04
CA ALA A 279 -2.47 38.50 7.49
C ALA A 279 -2.97 39.06 8.83
N ALA A 280 -4.30 39.18 9.00
CA ALA A 280 -4.92 39.62 10.24
C ALA A 280 -4.69 38.63 11.38
N GLU A 281 -4.70 37.32 11.10
CA GLU A 281 -4.39 36.29 12.10
C GLU A 281 -2.93 36.28 12.51
N ALA A 282 -2.01 36.41 11.55
CA ALA A 282 -0.58 36.53 11.81
C ALA A 282 -0.26 37.79 12.66
N CYS A 283 -1.01 38.86 12.45
CA CYS A 283 -0.94 40.10 13.23
C CYS A 283 -1.47 39.90 14.67
N LEU A 284 -2.66 39.34 14.84
CA LEU A 284 -3.32 39.25 16.16
C LEU A 284 -2.81 38.08 17.01
N ARG A 285 -2.32 36.98 16.41
CA ARG A 285 -1.76 35.81 17.09
C ARG A 285 -2.64 35.33 18.26
N GLY A 286 -2.08 35.27 19.47
CA GLY A 286 -2.76 34.81 20.68
C GLY A 286 -3.92 35.69 21.14
N LEU A 287 -3.99 36.95 20.69
CA LEU A 287 -5.06 37.88 21.08
C LEU A 287 -6.44 37.43 20.60
N ILE A 288 -6.48 36.66 19.52
CA ILE A 288 -7.69 36.05 18.99
C ILE A 288 -8.38 35.16 20.04
N HIS A 289 -7.59 34.52 20.92
CA HIS A 289 -8.10 33.65 21.98
C HIS A 289 -8.38 34.39 23.29
N SER A 290 -8.01 35.67 23.40
CA SER A 290 -8.11 36.42 24.64
C SER A 290 -9.55 36.78 25.00
N PHE A 291 -9.77 37.09 26.27
CA PHE A 291 -11.02 37.63 26.80
C PHE A 291 -10.78 39.00 27.39
N ALA A 292 -11.71 39.94 27.21
CA ALA A 292 -11.69 41.27 27.81
C ALA A 292 -12.64 41.33 29.02
N CYS A 293 -12.14 41.87 30.13
CA CYS A 293 -12.86 42.08 31.39
C CYS A 293 -12.86 43.56 31.77
N HIS A 294 -13.90 44.02 32.48
CA HIS A 294 -14.01 45.42 32.90
C HIS A 294 -13.07 45.76 34.06
N ASP A 295 -13.04 44.91 35.08
CA ASP A 295 -12.32 45.10 36.33
C ASP A 295 -11.57 43.83 36.77
N HIS A 296 -10.64 43.99 37.71
CA HIS A 296 -9.92 42.88 38.35
C HIS A 296 -10.83 41.92 39.14
N HIS A 297 -12.02 42.39 39.56
CA HIS A 297 -13.03 41.52 40.16
C HIS A 297 -13.57 40.51 39.13
N ASP A 298 -14.01 41.01 37.98
CA ASP A 298 -14.53 40.20 36.87
C ASP A 298 -13.44 39.27 36.30
N GLU A 299 -12.18 39.73 36.29
CA GLU A 299 -11.01 38.92 35.91
C GLU A 299 -10.88 37.65 36.77
N LYS A 300 -10.97 37.76 38.10
CA LYS A 300 -10.86 36.61 39.01
C LYS A 300 -12.00 35.61 38.83
N LEU A 301 -13.21 36.11 38.63
CA LEU A 301 -14.38 35.29 38.36
C LEU A 301 -14.26 34.56 37.02
N LEU A 302 -13.81 35.26 35.98
CA LEU A 302 -13.56 34.64 34.68
C LEU A 302 -12.42 33.62 34.77
N GLU A 303 -11.35 33.92 35.52
CA GLU A 303 -10.26 32.99 35.76
C GLU A 303 -10.76 31.70 36.42
N GLN A 304 -11.69 31.80 37.38
CA GLN A 304 -12.31 30.65 38.01
C GLN A 304 -13.09 29.79 37.00
N ILE A 305 -13.92 30.41 36.15
CA ILE A 305 -14.65 29.70 35.09
C ILE A 305 -13.66 28.98 34.16
N LEU A 306 -12.59 29.67 33.73
CA LEU A 306 -11.59 29.12 32.82
C LEU A 306 -10.78 27.99 33.46
N ARG A 307 -10.51 28.05 34.77
CA ARG A 307 -9.85 26.96 35.51
C ARG A 307 -10.69 25.68 35.54
N GLU A 308 -12.00 25.81 35.64
CA GLU A 308 -12.92 24.66 35.66
C GLU A 308 -13.14 24.04 34.28
N VAL A 309 -13.09 24.84 33.21
CA VAL A 309 -13.52 24.42 31.86
C VAL A 309 -12.34 24.17 30.91
N ALA A 310 -11.22 24.88 31.05
CA ALA A 310 -10.11 24.78 30.12
C ALA A 310 -9.14 23.63 30.45
N PRO A 311 -8.56 22.95 29.44
CA PRO A 311 -7.51 21.94 29.63
C PRO A 311 -6.25 22.53 30.31
N HIS A 312 -5.58 21.72 31.12
CA HIS A 312 -4.33 22.11 31.80
C HIS A 312 -3.26 22.47 30.76
N GLY A 313 -2.73 23.70 30.84
CA GLY A 313 -1.65 24.21 29.98
C GLY A 313 -2.06 25.07 28.78
N ARG A 314 -3.37 25.28 28.52
CA ARG A 314 -3.86 26.15 27.43
C ARG A 314 -4.87 27.20 27.91
N ARG A 315 -4.43 28.08 28.81
CA ARG A 315 -5.28 29.19 29.29
C ARG A 315 -5.18 30.39 28.36
N PRO A 316 -6.31 30.97 27.91
CA PRO A 316 -6.27 32.22 27.16
C PRO A 316 -5.84 33.38 28.06
N SER A 317 -5.28 34.44 27.49
CA SER A 317 -5.01 35.66 28.26
C SER A 317 -6.30 36.43 28.53
N ILE A 318 -6.42 36.95 29.75
CA ILE A 318 -7.49 37.85 30.16
C ILE A 318 -6.92 39.27 30.15
N ILE A 319 -7.59 40.18 29.44
CA ILE A 319 -7.20 41.57 29.31
C ILE A 319 -8.18 42.39 30.15
N THR A 320 -7.66 43.05 31.19
CA THR A 320 -8.47 43.86 32.09
C THR A 320 -8.38 45.32 31.65
N ALA A 321 -9.49 45.86 31.14
CA ALA A 321 -9.58 47.24 30.69
C ALA A 321 -10.96 47.82 30.96
N LYS A 322 -11.03 49.06 31.45
CA LYS A 322 -12.30 49.72 31.74
C LYS A 322 -13.08 49.95 30.45
N PHE A 323 -14.21 49.26 30.30
CA PHE A 323 -15.07 49.35 29.13
C PHE A 323 -15.57 50.77 28.89
N ARG A 324 -15.41 51.25 27.65
CA ARG A 324 -15.87 52.56 27.17
C ARG A 324 -16.85 52.37 26.03
N GLU A 325 -17.84 53.25 25.95
CA GLU A 325 -18.92 53.19 24.94
C GLU A 325 -18.55 53.89 23.62
N ARG A 326 -17.38 54.54 23.56
CA ARG A 326 -16.87 55.20 22.35
C ARG A 326 -15.51 54.63 21.96
N VAL A 327 -15.26 54.54 20.66
CA VAL A 327 -13.97 54.15 20.09
C VAL A 327 -12.92 55.23 20.38
N HIS A 328 -11.67 54.83 20.67
CA HIS A 328 -10.55 55.75 20.84
C HIS A 328 -10.28 56.57 19.57
N ASP A 329 -10.02 57.87 19.73
CA ASP A 329 -9.59 58.72 18.61
C ASP A 329 -8.11 58.44 18.29
N VAL A 330 -7.90 57.65 17.24
CA VAL A 330 -6.58 57.22 16.76
C VAL A 330 -6.04 58.09 15.62
N SER A 331 -6.67 59.23 15.30
CA SER A 331 -6.33 60.06 14.13
C SER A 331 -4.89 60.60 14.11
N LYS A 332 -4.24 60.68 15.28
CA LYS A 332 -2.85 61.10 15.43
C LYS A 332 -1.84 59.99 15.13
N PHE A 333 -2.19 58.75 15.44
CA PHE A 333 -1.30 57.59 15.35
C PHE A 333 -1.50 56.82 14.05
N ARG A 334 -2.71 56.83 13.50
CA ARG A 334 -3.05 56.17 12.23
C ARG A 334 -2.06 56.49 11.11
N VAL A 335 -1.70 55.47 10.33
CA VAL A 335 -0.83 55.58 9.14
C VAL A 335 -1.35 56.64 8.18
N ARG A 336 -0.44 57.52 7.73
CA ARG A 336 -0.73 58.59 6.76
C ARG A 336 0.03 58.35 5.46
N ASP A 337 -0.54 58.83 4.35
CA ASP A 337 0.09 58.81 3.02
C ASP A 337 0.43 57.40 2.49
N SER A 338 -0.42 56.41 2.77
CA SER A 338 -0.27 55.03 2.30
C SER A 338 -1.35 54.67 1.28
N PRO A 339 -1.01 54.03 0.15
CA PRO A 339 -1.98 53.41 -0.76
C PRO A 339 -2.53 52.08 -0.21
N TYR A 340 -1.94 51.54 0.86
CA TYR A 340 -2.28 50.26 1.46
C TYR A 340 -3.19 50.43 2.69
N PRO A 341 -4.19 49.56 2.88
CA PRO A 341 -5.10 49.63 4.03
C PRO A 341 -4.39 49.26 5.34
N ALA A 342 -4.78 49.91 6.43
CA ALA A 342 -4.37 49.53 7.78
C ALA A 342 -5.22 48.35 8.28
N VAL A 343 -4.71 47.54 9.21
CA VAL A 343 -5.46 46.43 9.83
C VAL A 343 -6.76 46.92 10.46
N LEU A 344 -6.75 48.11 11.06
CA LEU A 344 -7.95 48.78 11.59
C LEU A 344 -9.05 48.98 10.52
N ASP A 345 -8.67 49.28 9.27
CA ASP A 345 -9.64 49.54 8.20
C ASP A 345 -10.29 48.27 7.66
N VAL A 346 -9.60 47.12 7.80
CA VAL A 346 -10.07 45.82 7.33
C VAL A 346 -10.97 45.12 8.36
N ILE A 347 -10.81 45.42 9.66
CA ILE A 347 -11.65 44.86 10.72
C ILE A 347 -13.02 45.56 10.75
N GLN A 348 -14.09 44.78 10.76
CA GLN A 348 -15.46 45.20 10.98
C GLN A 348 -15.93 44.70 12.35
N CYS A 349 -16.15 45.63 13.29
CA CYS A 349 -16.62 45.34 14.63
C CYS A 349 -17.59 46.44 15.08
N ASP A 350 -18.77 46.03 15.54
CA ASP A 350 -19.79 46.96 16.04
C ASP A 350 -19.57 47.32 17.52
N ASP A 351 -18.84 46.48 18.28
CA ASP A 351 -18.55 46.70 19.70
C ASP A 351 -17.30 47.59 19.89
N PRO A 352 -17.45 48.80 20.46
CA PRO A 352 -16.32 49.71 20.71
C PRO A 352 -15.29 49.13 21.70
N VAL A 353 -15.68 48.26 22.63
CA VAL A 353 -14.79 47.70 23.65
C VAL A 353 -13.79 46.76 23.02
N VAL A 354 -14.24 45.92 22.10
CA VAL A 354 -13.39 44.97 21.37
C VAL A 354 -12.40 45.73 20.50
N LEU A 355 -12.85 46.75 19.77
CA LEU A 355 -11.99 47.56 18.90
C LEU A 355 -10.93 48.32 19.71
N ASN A 356 -11.32 48.93 20.83
CA ASN A 356 -10.41 49.60 21.76
C ASN A 356 -9.37 48.64 22.33
N THR A 357 -9.78 47.43 22.70
CA THR A 357 -8.86 46.39 23.22
C THR A 357 -7.82 45.99 22.17
N LEU A 358 -8.21 45.88 20.90
CA LEU A 358 -7.28 45.56 19.81
C LEU A 358 -6.30 46.72 19.51
N ILE A 359 -6.78 47.96 19.60
CA ILE A 359 -5.96 49.17 19.50
C ILE A 359 -4.94 49.21 20.64
N ASP A 360 -5.37 49.05 21.89
CA ASP A 360 -4.50 49.15 23.07
C ASP A 360 -3.41 48.07 23.10
N GLN A 361 -3.73 46.84 22.69
CA GLN A 361 -2.80 45.71 22.78
C GLN A 361 -1.86 45.58 21.57
N ARG A 362 -2.29 45.97 20.35
CA ARG A 362 -1.49 45.80 19.12
C ARG A 362 -1.22 47.08 18.34
N GLY A 363 -1.99 48.14 18.54
CA GLY A 363 -1.90 49.33 17.70
C GLY A 363 -2.23 49.02 16.24
N ILE A 364 -3.39 48.39 15.99
CA ILE A 364 -3.85 47.98 14.66
C ILE A 364 -3.97 49.13 13.65
N GLU A 365 -3.95 50.37 14.11
CA GLU A 365 -3.90 51.60 13.33
C GLU A 365 -2.53 51.92 12.72
N ASN A 366 -1.44 51.31 13.23
CA ASN A 366 -0.05 51.52 12.82
C ASN A 366 0.49 50.38 11.93
N ILE A 367 -0.37 49.43 11.56
CA ILE A 367 0.00 48.19 10.86
C ILE A 367 -0.67 48.18 9.48
N ILE A 368 0.12 48.04 8.42
CA ILE A 368 -0.37 48.02 7.03
C ILE A 368 -0.41 46.61 6.44
N LEU A 369 -1.26 46.43 5.43
CA LEU A 369 -1.41 45.17 4.71
C LEU A 369 -1.04 45.31 3.23
N ILE A 370 -0.06 44.54 2.78
CA ILE A 370 0.47 44.61 1.40
C ILE A 370 0.24 43.27 0.69
N THR A 371 -0.16 43.28 -0.58
CA THR A 371 -0.52 42.04 -1.28
C THR A 371 0.70 41.19 -1.63
N GLU A 372 1.75 41.80 -2.19
CA GLU A 372 2.92 41.08 -2.68
C GLU A 372 4.12 41.20 -1.73
N ALA A 373 4.83 40.11 -1.50
CA ALA A 373 6.01 40.09 -0.62
C ALA A 373 7.17 40.93 -1.16
N ALA A 374 7.38 40.96 -2.48
CA ALA A 374 8.43 41.77 -3.10
C ALA A 374 8.15 43.28 -2.92
N GLU A 375 6.90 43.68 -3.13
CA GLU A 375 6.43 45.05 -2.91
C GLU A 375 6.54 45.44 -1.43
N ALA A 376 6.14 44.55 -0.52
CA ALA A 376 6.22 44.78 0.92
C ALA A 376 7.66 45.02 1.38
N ARG A 377 8.62 44.24 0.87
CA ARG A 377 10.05 44.45 1.16
C ARG A 377 10.53 45.80 0.65
N ASN A 378 10.17 46.17 -0.59
CA ASN A 378 10.59 47.43 -1.19
C ASN A 378 10.05 48.64 -0.41
N VAL A 379 8.76 48.62 -0.06
CA VAL A 379 8.09 49.69 0.68
C VAL A 379 8.69 49.82 2.08
N MET A 380 8.80 48.72 2.83
CA MET A 380 9.27 48.76 4.22
C MET A 380 10.77 49.04 4.36
N MET A 381 11.59 48.69 3.36
CA MET A 381 13.03 48.93 3.36
C MET A 381 13.40 50.34 2.88
N HIS A 382 12.72 50.87 1.86
CA HIS A 382 13.14 52.11 1.20
C HIS A 382 12.23 53.32 1.46
N ARG A 383 10.93 53.12 1.66
CA ARG A 383 9.95 54.20 1.86
C ARG A 383 8.81 53.79 2.80
N PRO A 384 9.08 53.57 4.11
CA PRO A 384 8.02 53.26 5.05
C PRO A 384 7.06 54.46 5.22
N PRO A 385 5.73 54.24 5.17
CA PRO A 385 4.75 55.30 5.44
C PRO A 385 4.89 55.90 6.85
N SER A 386 4.47 57.15 7.01
CA SER A 386 4.51 57.82 8.31
C SER A 386 3.62 57.10 9.34
N ASN A 387 4.15 56.90 10.56
CA ASN A 387 3.52 56.15 11.65
C ASN A 387 3.29 54.65 11.39
N CYS A 388 3.91 54.06 10.36
CA CYS A 388 3.87 52.62 10.12
C CYS A 388 5.01 51.92 10.87
N ASN A 389 4.67 50.94 11.74
CA ASN A 389 5.65 50.15 12.49
C ASN A 389 5.87 48.75 11.89
N GLU A 390 4.78 48.14 11.42
CA GLU A 390 4.76 46.76 10.92
C GLU A 390 3.93 46.66 9.64
N ALA A 391 4.32 45.74 8.76
CA ALA A 391 3.52 45.37 7.60
C ALA A 391 3.34 43.86 7.54
N PHE A 392 2.16 43.42 7.09
CA PHE A 392 1.89 42.02 6.82
C PHE A 392 1.58 41.79 5.35
N THR A 393 2.13 40.72 4.78
CA THR A 393 1.76 40.30 3.43
C THR A 393 0.44 39.53 3.45
N ARG A 394 -0.20 39.34 2.29
CA ARG A 394 -1.37 38.46 2.15
C ARG A 394 -1.10 37.03 2.67
N GLU A 395 0.11 36.54 2.51
CA GLU A 395 0.52 35.20 2.95
C GLU A 395 0.82 35.12 4.46
N GLY A 396 0.90 36.28 5.15
CA GLY A 396 1.11 36.37 6.59
C GLY A 396 2.54 36.73 7.00
N ASP A 397 3.43 37.04 6.06
CA ASP A 397 4.80 37.41 6.37
C ASP A 397 4.85 38.74 7.10
N GLN A 398 5.70 38.84 8.12
CA GLN A 398 5.82 40.02 8.96
C GLN A 398 7.08 40.80 8.60
N LEU A 399 6.90 42.11 8.36
CA LEU A 399 7.97 43.04 8.06
C LEU A 399 8.02 44.17 9.07
N PHE A 400 9.21 44.50 9.56
CA PHE A 400 9.47 45.65 10.43
C PHE A 400 10.30 46.69 9.70
N CYS A 401 9.96 47.98 9.89
CA CYS A 401 10.69 49.11 9.30
C CYS A 401 11.78 49.67 10.23
N GLN A 402 11.58 49.66 11.55
CA GLN A 402 12.50 50.25 12.55
C GLN A 402 12.64 49.38 13.80
N PRO A 403 13.78 49.42 14.52
CA PRO A 403 15.02 50.15 14.22
C PRO A 403 15.93 49.48 13.17
N THR A 404 15.70 48.21 12.84
CA THR A 404 16.36 47.51 11.72
C THR A 404 15.33 46.76 10.90
N PHE A 405 15.52 46.74 9.57
CA PHE A 405 14.65 45.98 8.68
C PHE A 405 14.74 44.48 9.02
N ARG A 406 13.59 43.88 9.34
CA ARG A 406 13.47 42.44 9.62
C ARG A 406 12.33 41.85 8.82
N TYR A 407 12.59 40.71 8.21
CA TYR A 407 11.62 39.95 7.43
C TYR A 407 11.47 38.58 8.06
N TYR A 408 10.26 38.26 8.51
CA TYR A 408 9.91 36.96 9.03
C TYR A 408 8.90 36.33 8.10
N SER A 409 9.32 35.28 7.38
CA SER A 409 8.41 34.43 6.62
C SER A 409 7.44 33.74 7.56
N SER A 410 6.18 33.65 7.15
CA SER A 410 5.17 32.93 7.90
C SER A 410 5.19 31.44 7.57
N ASP A 411 5.11 30.61 8.62
CA ASP A 411 4.78 29.19 8.45
C ASP A 411 3.28 29.07 8.19
N THR A 412 2.90 29.04 6.91
CA THR A 412 1.51 28.85 6.47
C THR A 412 0.87 27.57 7.02
N SER A 413 1.67 26.57 7.43
CA SER A 413 1.22 25.35 8.10
C SER A 413 0.71 25.57 9.55
N SER A 414 1.06 26.68 10.19
CA SER A 414 0.70 26.98 11.59
C SER A 414 -0.38 28.06 11.72
N ALA A 415 -0.67 28.76 10.62
CA ALA A 415 -1.78 29.71 10.53
C ALA A 415 -3.10 28.94 10.55
N ARG A 416 -3.60 28.67 11.75
CA ARG A 416 -4.95 28.15 11.97
C ARG A 416 -5.93 29.23 11.53
N CYS A 417 -6.43 29.11 10.30
CA CYS A 417 -7.46 29.95 9.68
C CYS A 417 -8.75 30.05 10.53
N PHE A 418 -8.72 30.82 11.62
CA PHE A 418 -9.83 31.01 12.55
C PHE A 418 -10.91 31.94 11.96
N LEU A 419 -10.48 32.96 11.22
CA LEU A 419 -11.27 34.03 10.59
C LEU A 419 -11.69 33.67 9.15
N THR A 420 -11.16 32.59 8.55
CA THR A 420 -11.49 32.15 7.19
C THR A 420 -12.82 31.41 7.09
N SER A 421 -13.60 31.74 6.04
CA SER A 421 -14.92 31.15 5.76
C SER A 421 -14.84 29.76 5.11
N ASP A 422 -13.80 29.49 4.33
CA ASP A 422 -13.64 28.27 3.52
C ASP A 422 -13.08 27.08 4.33
N VAL A 423 -13.83 26.67 5.36
CA VAL A 423 -13.54 25.47 6.18
C VAL A 423 -13.45 24.21 5.32
N GLU A 424 -14.24 24.15 4.24
CA GLU A 424 -14.32 22.97 3.38
C GLU A 424 -13.01 22.74 2.60
N ARG A 425 -12.33 23.80 2.14
CA ARG A 425 -11.04 23.64 1.44
C ARG A 425 -9.94 23.15 2.37
N GLU A 426 -9.93 23.63 3.62
CA GLU A 426 -8.97 23.21 4.64
C GLU A 426 -9.23 21.76 5.10
N ILE A 427 -10.50 21.37 5.28
CA ILE A 427 -10.85 19.96 5.56
C ILE A 427 -10.35 19.07 4.42
N VAL A 428 -10.64 19.42 3.17
CA VAL A 428 -10.17 18.66 2.00
C VAL A 428 -8.64 18.64 1.91
N GLY A 429 -7.97 19.74 2.27
CA GLY A 429 -6.50 19.83 2.34
C GLY A 429 -5.91 18.88 3.38
N HIS A 430 -6.42 18.92 4.61
CA HIS A 430 -6.00 18.03 5.68
C HIS A 430 -6.36 16.56 5.42
N GLU A 431 -7.50 16.27 4.79
CA GLU A 431 -7.87 14.91 4.36
C GLU A 431 -6.87 14.38 3.32
N LYS A 432 -6.46 15.21 2.36
CA LYS A 432 -5.41 14.84 1.38
C LYS A 432 -4.06 14.59 2.06
N ILE A 433 -3.64 15.46 2.99
CA ILE A 433 -2.39 15.27 3.76
C ILE A 433 -2.45 13.96 4.55
N LEU A 434 -3.58 13.67 5.20
CA LEU A 434 -3.78 12.46 5.98
C LEU A 434 -3.73 11.20 5.10
N VAL A 435 -4.32 11.24 3.91
CA VAL A 435 -4.19 10.15 2.92
C VAL A 435 -2.73 9.97 2.49
N GLY A 436 -2.01 11.06 2.22
CA GLY A 436 -0.58 11.03 1.87
C GLY A 436 0.27 10.40 2.98
N LEU A 437 0.12 10.87 4.21
CA LEU A 437 0.85 10.34 5.38
C LEU A 437 0.53 8.85 5.63
N ASN A 438 -0.73 8.44 5.49
CA ASN A 438 -1.09 7.02 5.62
C ASN A 438 -0.47 6.15 4.52
N GLN A 439 -0.35 6.66 3.29
CA GLN A 439 0.36 5.95 2.22
C GLN A 439 1.85 5.83 2.50
N GLU A 440 2.48 6.87 3.05
CA GLU A 440 3.89 6.83 3.47
C GLU A 440 4.13 5.82 4.61
N VAL A 441 3.27 5.84 5.64
CA VAL A 441 3.33 4.86 6.73
C VAL A 441 3.18 3.44 6.21
N LYS A 442 2.27 3.20 5.26
CA LYS A 442 2.11 1.88 4.64
C LYS A 442 3.36 1.45 3.88
N LYS A 443 3.98 2.34 3.10
CA LYS A 443 5.24 2.05 2.39
C LYS A 443 6.37 1.70 3.37
N LEU A 444 6.51 2.44 4.47
CA LEU A 444 7.52 2.17 5.50
C LEU A 444 7.24 0.86 6.24
N GLN A 445 5.97 0.52 6.47
CA GLN A 445 5.58 -0.78 7.04
C GLN A 445 5.89 -1.95 6.09
N ASP A 446 5.61 -1.81 4.81
CA ASP A 446 5.93 -2.83 3.80
C ASP A 446 7.46 -3.05 3.72
N GLN A 447 8.25 -1.97 3.72
CA GLN A 447 9.73 -2.04 3.78
C GLN A 447 10.23 -2.73 5.06
N LYS A 448 9.61 -2.46 6.22
CA LYS A 448 9.95 -3.13 7.47
C LYS A 448 9.69 -4.64 7.38
N VAL A 449 8.56 -5.06 6.80
CA VAL A 449 8.24 -6.49 6.61
C VAL A 449 9.23 -7.16 5.67
N GLU A 450 9.62 -6.49 4.58
CA GLU A 450 10.63 -6.99 3.65
C GLU A 450 11.99 -7.21 4.35
N LEU A 451 12.47 -6.22 5.09
CA LEU A 451 13.73 -6.35 5.86
C LEU A 451 13.65 -7.43 6.93
N GLN A 452 12.50 -7.60 7.61
CA GLN A 452 12.30 -8.69 8.56
C GLN A 452 12.38 -10.07 7.91
N ASN A 453 11.85 -10.22 6.69
CA ASN A 453 11.97 -11.47 5.92
C ASN A 453 13.42 -11.73 5.48
N ASN A 454 14.14 -10.69 5.07
CA ASN A 454 15.56 -10.79 4.71
C ASN A 454 16.43 -11.19 5.91
N ILE A 455 16.14 -10.65 7.11
CA ILE A 455 16.80 -11.09 8.35
C ILE A 455 16.54 -12.56 8.61
N ARG A 456 15.29 -13.03 8.51
CA ARG A 456 14.96 -14.45 8.74
C ARG A 456 15.68 -15.36 7.76
N SER A 457 15.73 -14.99 6.48
CA SER A 457 16.45 -15.75 5.44
C SER A 457 17.94 -15.83 5.74
N ASN A 458 18.59 -14.69 6.02
CA ASN A 458 20.02 -14.65 6.30
C ASN A 458 20.39 -15.38 7.60
N GLN A 459 19.54 -15.31 8.64
CA GLN A 459 19.74 -16.09 9.87
C GLN A 459 19.63 -17.60 9.65
N GLN A 460 18.78 -18.05 8.71
CA GLN A 460 18.73 -19.46 8.33
C GLN A 460 20.01 -19.89 7.59
N MET A 461 20.54 -19.03 6.72
CA MET A 461 21.80 -19.29 6.01
C MET A 461 22.99 -19.29 6.98
N GLU A 462 23.05 -18.34 7.91
CA GLU A 462 24.05 -18.28 8.99
C GLU A 462 24.11 -19.59 9.77
N LYS A 463 22.95 -20.09 10.25
CA LYS A 463 22.87 -21.39 10.95
C LYS A 463 23.33 -22.57 10.10
N ARG A 464 23.05 -22.57 8.80
CA ARG A 464 23.54 -23.61 7.87
C ARG A 464 25.05 -23.56 7.74
N CYS A 465 25.63 -22.37 7.63
CA CYS A 465 27.08 -22.18 7.59
C CYS A 465 27.74 -22.59 8.92
N GLU A 466 27.14 -22.26 10.08
CA GLU A 466 27.62 -22.72 11.39
C GLU A 466 27.62 -24.25 11.51
N THR A 467 26.56 -24.91 11.05
CA THR A 467 26.49 -26.39 11.06
C THR A 467 27.54 -27.01 10.15
N LYS A 468 27.84 -26.38 8.99
CA LYS A 468 28.91 -26.82 8.09
C LYS A 468 30.28 -26.63 8.74
N LEU A 469 30.53 -25.48 9.36
CA LEU A 469 31.79 -25.18 10.06
C LEU A 469 32.06 -26.19 11.18
N MET A 470 31.04 -26.54 11.96
CA MET A 470 31.18 -27.56 13.02
C MET A 470 31.62 -28.92 12.45
N LYS A 471 30.97 -29.38 11.36
CA LYS A 471 31.33 -30.66 10.71
C LYS A 471 32.72 -30.63 10.08
N LEU A 472 33.09 -29.53 9.42
CA LEU A 472 34.42 -29.35 8.84
C LEU A 472 35.49 -29.29 9.93
N GLY A 473 35.21 -28.62 11.06
CA GLY A 473 36.10 -28.55 12.22
C GLY A 473 36.36 -29.91 12.86
N GLU A 474 35.32 -30.75 13.01
CA GLU A 474 35.47 -32.13 13.50
C GLU A 474 36.37 -32.97 12.57
N LYS A 475 36.14 -32.90 11.24
CA LYS A 475 36.98 -33.59 10.25
C LYS A 475 38.44 -33.12 10.29
N ILE A 476 38.67 -31.81 10.35
CA ILE A 476 40.02 -31.21 10.43
C ILE A 476 40.74 -31.71 11.69
N SER A 477 40.05 -31.80 12.83
CA SER A 477 40.62 -32.36 14.07
C SER A 477 41.00 -33.83 13.93
N ASN A 478 40.13 -34.66 13.33
CA ASN A 478 40.40 -36.08 13.13
C ASN A 478 41.61 -36.30 12.20
N LEU A 479 41.68 -35.58 11.07
CA LEU A 479 42.80 -35.64 10.15
C LEU A 479 44.12 -35.18 10.80
N LYS A 480 44.07 -34.13 11.64
CA LYS A 480 45.25 -33.68 12.42
C LYS A 480 45.70 -34.72 13.44
N TYR A 481 44.78 -35.48 14.03
CA TYR A 481 45.11 -36.56 14.94
C TYR A 481 45.81 -37.72 14.22
N GLU A 482 45.26 -38.20 13.09
CA GLU A 482 45.84 -39.29 12.29
C GLU A 482 47.24 -38.94 11.77
N LEU A 483 47.46 -37.70 11.31
CA LEU A 483 48.78 -37.22 10.90
C LEU A 483 49.80 -37.22 12.05
N LYS A 484 49.34 -37.01 13.28
CA LYS A 484 50.21 -36.99 14.46
C LYS A 484 50.67 -38.40 14.83
N GLU A 485 49.79 -39.39 14.81
CA GLU A 485 50.16 -40.79 15.07
C GLU A 485 51.13 -41.35 14.01
N LEU A 486 50.91 -41.00 12.73
CA LEU A 486 51.78 -41.46 11.64
C LEU A 486 53.18 -40.83 11.65
N ARG A 487 53.43 -39.77 12.43
CA ARG A 487 54.76 -39.14 12.52
C ARG A 487 55.61 -39.61 13.70
N SER A 488 55.06 -40.35 14.66
CA SER A 488 55.71 -40.63 15.96
C SER A 488 56.44 -41.98 16.07
N VAL A 489 56.89 -42.61 14.98
CA VAL A 489 57.62 -43.89 15.02
C VAL A 489 59.06 -43.68 14.52
N GLU A 490 60.07 -44.18 15.25
CA GLU A 490 61.51 -44.04 14.96
C GLU A 490 62.17 -45.38 14.52
N ASP A 491 63.24 -45.32 13.71
CA ASP A 491 63.96 -46.48 13.11
C ASP A 491 65.32 -46.81 13.83
N PRO A 492 65.78 -48.09 13.91
CA PRO A 492 67.02 -48.49 14.60
C PRO A 492 68.30 -48.55 13.73
N VAL A 493 69.49 -48.44 14.36
CA VAL A 493 70.86 -48.30 13.75
C VAL A 493 71.63 -49.66 13.70
N PRO A 494 72.52 -49.95 12.71
CA PRO A 494 73.24 -51.24 12.61
C PRO A 494 74.58 -51.30 13.39
N VAL A 495 74.97 -52.51 13.82
CA VAL A 495 76.18 -52.80 14.65
C VAL A 495 77.11 -53.86 14.00
N ASP A 496 78.41 -53.70 14.25
CA ASP A 496 79.65 -54.32 13.71
C ASP A 496 79.90 -55.80 14.12
N ILE A 497 80.57 -56.61 13.28
CA ILE A 497 80.52 -58.11 13.23
C ILE A 497 81.76 -58.84 13.81
N SER A 498 82.75 -58.17 14.42
CA SER A 498 84.02 -58.84 14.77
C SER A 498 83.99 -59.80 15.98
N THR A 499 82.91 -59.84 16.78
CA THR A 499 82.84 -60.67 18.00
C THR A 499 82.27 -62.07 17.77
N LEU A 500 81.67 -62.32 16.60
CA LEU A 500 80.95 -63.56 16.30
C LEU A 500 81.86 -64.66 15.71
N GLU A 501 83.08 -64.31 15.30
CA GLU A 501 84.04 -65.27 14.72
C GLU A 501 84.81 -66.07 15.79
N GLU A 502 85.07 -65.49 16.98
CA GLU A 502 85.74 -66.18 18.10
C GLU A 502 84.84 -67.24 18.79
N ASP A 503 83.52 -67.03 18.79
CA ASP A 503 82.55 -67.95 19.40
C ASP A 503 82.39 -69.26 18.60
N VAL A 504 82.67 -69.26 17.29
CA VAL A 504 82.51 -70.45 16.44
C VAL A 504 83.56 -71.53 16.74
N GLU A 505 84.74 -71.12 17.20
CA GLU A 505 85.86 -72.02 17.45
C GLU A 505 85.71 -72.77 18.78
N THR A 506 85.06 -72.16 19.78
CA THR A 506 84.77 -72.77 21.09
C THR A 506 83.69 -73.85 21.01
N TYR A 507 82.64 -73.67 20.20
CA TYR A 507 81.60 -74.70 20.02
C TYR A 507 82.11 -75.96 19.32
N SER A 508 83.18 -75.86 18.52
CA SER A 508 83.73 -77.01 17.79
C SER A 508 84.42 -78.03 18.71
N GLN A 509 84.98 -77.59 19.84
CA GLN A 509 85.63 -78.47 20.82
C GLN A 509 84.59 -79.19 21.72
N GLN A 510 83.49 -78.53 22.09
CA GLN A 510 82.42 -79.12 22.91
C GLN A 510 81.67 -80.27 22.22
N ILE A 511 81.60 -80.26 20.88
CA ILE A 511 80.90 -81.29 20.12
C ILE A 511 81.59 -82.66 20.25
N LEU A 512 82.93 -82.70 20.24
CA LEU A 512 83.70 -83.95 20.32
C LEU A 512 83.53 -84.69 21.66
N GLU A 513 83.41 -83.95 22.76
CA GLU A 513 83.27 -84.53 24.12
C GLU A 513 81.87 -85.13 24.37
N LEU A 514 80.85 -84.59 23.68
CA LEU A 514 79.47 -85.04 23.79
C LEU A 514 79.19 -86.29 22.91
N GLU A 515 79.98 -86.53 21.85
CA GLU A 515 79.84 -87.74 21.01
C GLU A 515 80.23 -89.02 21.76
N ASP A 516 81.26 -88.96 22.60
CA ASP A 516 81.76 -90.12 23.36
C ASP A 516 80.78 -90.54 24.49
N ARG A 517 80.13 -89.55 25.13
CA ARG A 517 79.05 -89.78 26.11
C ARG A 517 77.79 -90.38 25.50
N ARG A 518 77.53 -90.17 24.19
CA ARG A 518 76.37 -90.73 23.49
C ARG A 518 76.48 -92.24 23.33
N ALA A 519 77.67 -92.74 23.00
CA ALA A 519 77.88 -94.17 22.73
C ALA A 519 77.59 -95.06 23.95
N GLN A 520 77.92 -94.59 25.16
CA GLN A 520 77.68 -95.31 26.42
C GLN A 520 76.19 -95.35 26.80
N ALA A 521 75.43 -94.29 26.51
CA ALA A 521 74.00 -94.20 26.79
C ALA A 521 73.15 -95.03 25.80
N GLU A 522 73.60 -95.19 24.54
CA GLU A 522 72.89 -95.97 23.52
C GLU A 522 72.87 -97.49 23.81
N ALA A 523 73.89 -98.02 24.50
CA ALA A 523 73.92 -99.41 24.93
C ALA A 523 72.83 -99.73 25.98
N LEU A 524 72.65 -98.84 26.98
CA LEU A 524 71.63 -98.99 28.03
C LEU A 524 70.19 -98.90 27.49
N LYS A 525 70.01 -98.15 26.40
CA LYS A 525 68.72 -97.99 25.70
C LYS A 525 68.28 -99.28 25.00
N GLN A 526 69.19 -100.06 24.41
CA GLN A 526 68.83 -101.28 23.68
C GLN A 526 68.27 -102.37 24.60
N GLU A 527 68.81 -102.51 25.81
CA GLU A 527 68.36 -103.49 26.80
C GLU A 527 66.93 -103.19 27.31
N LYS A 528 66.64 -101.92 27.59
CA LYS A 528 65.28 -101.49 28.01
C LYS A 528 64.26 -101.50 26.87
N GLN A 529 64.69 -101.41 25.62
CA GLN A 529 63.81 -101.47 24.44
C GLN A 529 63.19 -102.87 24.25
N GLN A 530 63.94 -103.94 24.50
CA GLN A 530 63.40 -105.31 24.39
C GLN A 530 62.26 -105.58 25.40
N GLN A 531 62.41 -105.12 26.65
CA GLN A 531 61.37 -105.24 27.68
C GLN A 531 60.09 -104.44 27.37
N CYS A 532 60.21 -103.34 26.62
CA CYS A 532 59.06 -102.54 26.22
C CYS A 532 58.28 -103.15 25.05
N ASN A 533 58.98 -103.81 24.11
CA ASN A 533 58.36 -104.41 22.94
C ASN A 533 57.43 -105.60 23.31
N ASP A 534 57.77 -106.39 24.33
CA ASP A 534 56.91 -107.49 24.81
C ASP A 534 55.64 -107.00 25.52
N ALA A 535 55.70 -105.84 26.18
CA ALA A 535 54.52 -105.19 26.76
C ALA A 535 53.66 -104.48 25.70
N GLU A 536 54.26 -104.09 24.56
CA GLU A 536 53.61 -103.38 23.45
C GLU A 536 52.74 -104.30 22.59
N THR A 537 53.16 -105.55 22.35
CA THR A 537 52.37 -106.53 21.58
C THR A 537 51.04 -106.87 22.25
N HIS A 538 51.05 -107.08 23.58
CA HIS A 538 49.83 -107.34 24.36
C HIS A 538 48.91 -106.11 24.50
N PHE A 539 49.45 -104.89 24.43
CA PHE A 539 48.66 -103.66 24.37
C PHE A 539 48.01 -103.47 22.99
N HIS A 540 48.74 -103.72 21.91
CA HIS A 540 48.25 -103.54 20.54
C HIS A 540 47.16 -104.53 20.12
N GLU A 541 47.18 -105.79 20.59
CA GLU A 541 46.09 -106.75 20.32
C GLU A 541 44.74 -106.29 20.89
N MET A 542 44.76 -105.67 22.07
CA MET A 542 43.56 -105.16 22.74
C MET A 542 43.14 -103.78 22.18
N GLU A 543 44.11 -102.96 21.76
CA GLU A 543 43.86 -101.71 21.04
C GLU A 543 43.22 -101.96 19.66
N ALA A 544 43.61 -103.03 18.96
CA ALA A 544 43.01 -103.41 17.68
C ALA A 544 41.51 -103.76 17.80
N GLN A 545 41.10 -104.39 18.91
CA GLN A 545 39.68 -104.65 19.20
C GLN A 545 38.89 -103.36 19.50
N MET A 546 39.52 -102.37 20.14
CA MET A 546 38.90 -101.04 20.35
C MET A 546 38.88 -100.19 19.07
N LYS A 547 39.89 -100.30 18.21
CA LYS A 547 39.94 -99.60 16.92
C LYS A 547 38.83 -100.06 15.99
N ALA A 548 38.57 -101.37 15.89
CA ALA A 548 37.46 -101.90 15.10
C ALA A 548 36.07 -101.40 15.58
N LEU A 549 35.90 -101.18 16.88
CA LEU A 549 34.67 -100.58 17.44
C LEU A 549 34.62 -99.06 17.21
N THR A 550 35.75 -98.36 17.29
CA THR A 550 35.85 -96.91 17.05
C THR A 550 35.67 -96.55 15.57
N ASP A 551 36.14 -97.41 14.66
CA ASP A 551 35.97 -97.25 13.20
C ASP A 551 34.49 -97.41 12.77
N SER A 552 33.66 -98.08 13.59
CA SER A 552 32.20 -98.13 13.40
C SER A 552 31.47 -96.88 13.93
N ASP A 553 32.12 -96.09 14.78
CA ASP A 553 31.57 -94.88 15.42
C ASP A 553 31.83 -93.60 14.57
N LEU A 554 32.90 -93.59 13.77
CA LEU A 554 33.25 -92.51 12.84
C LEU A 554 32.17 -92.23 11.75
N PRO A 555 31.69 -93.22 10.97
CA PRO A 555 30.65 -92.98 9.97
C PRO A 555 29.30 -92.58 10.60
N LEU A 556 28.98 -93.08 11.80
CA LEU A 556 27.77 -92.69 12.53
C LEU A 556 27.84 -91.25 13.07
N LYS A 557 29.02 -90.76 13.47
CA LYS A 557 29.23 -89.37 13.88
C LYS A 557 29.15 -88.41 12.69
N GLU A 558 29.71 -88.79 11.54
CA GLU A 558 29.61 -88.01 10.30
C GLU A 558 28.14 -87.89 9.83
N GLU A 559 27.37 -88.98 9.88
CA GLU A 559 25.92 -88.95 9.64
C GLU A 559 25.17 -88.09 10.67
N LEU A 560 25.57 -88.11 11.95
CA LEU A 560 24.98 -87.23 12.96
C LEU A 560 25.24 -85.75 12.67
N THR A 561 26.44 -85.39 12.23
CA THR A 561 26.76 -84.02 11.82
C THR A 561 26.03 -83.61 10.54
N SER A 562 25.84 -84.51 9.57
CA SER A 562 25.08 -84.18 8.36
C SER A 562 23.60 -83.93 8.68
N PHE A 563 22.97 -84.78 9.50
CA PHE A 563 21.60 -84.56 9.96
C PHE A 563 21.45 -83.33 10.87
N GLN A 564 22.47 -82.97 11.65
CA GLN A 564 22.49 -81.70 12.41
C GLN A 564 22.56 -80.48 11.49
N ASN A 565 23.41 -80.52 10.46
CA ASN A 565 23.50 -79.45 9.48
C ASN A 565 22.20 -79.29 8.68
N ASP A 566 21.55 -80.41 8.30
CA ASP A 566 20.25 -80.38 7.63
C ASP A 566 19.14 -79.80 8.52
N LEU A 567 19.18 -80.07 9.83
CA LEU A 567 18.28 -79.48 10.82
C LEU A 567 18.50 -77.96 10.93
N ASP A 568 19.75 -77.50 10.97
CA ASP A 568 20.08 -76.07 11.03
C ASP A 568 19.67 -75.32 9.75
N VAL A 569 19.84 -75.94 8.58
CA VAL A 569 19.36 -75.40 7.30
C VAL A 569 17.83 -75.30 7.29
N ALA A 570 17.12 -76.34 7.75
CA ALA A 570 15.65 -76.31 7.87
C ALA A 570 15.16 -75.23 8.85
N LEU A 571 15.85 -75.04 9.99
CA LEU A 571 15.58 -73.97 10.95
C LEU A 571 15.81 -72.58 10.36
N SER A 572 16.88 -72.41 9.59
CA SER A 572 17.19 -71.16 8.88
C SER A 572 16.11 -70.82 7.84
N HIS A 573 15.70 -71.80 7.02
CA HIS A 573 14.62 -71.62 6.03
C HIS A 573 13.28 -71.26 6.69
N LYS A 574 12.94 -71.91 7.81
CA LYS A 574 11.74 -71.57 8.59
C LYS A 574 11.80 -70.14 9.12
N ARG A 575 12.92 -69.72 9.72
CA ARG A 575 13.10 -68.34 10.21
C ARG A 575 13.01 -67.33 9.07
N HIS A 576 13.65 -67.61 7.94
CA HIS A 576 13.61 -66.74 6.76
C HIS A 576 12.20 -66.53 6.23
N TYR A 577 11.45 -67.61 6.00
CA TYR A 577 10.09 -67.52 5.48
C TYR A 577 9.07 -66.98 6.51
N GLN A 578 9.27 -67.22 7.81
CA GLN A 578 8.47 -66.57 8.87
C GLN A 578 8.70 -65.06 8.93
N THR A 579 9.95 -64.60 8.78
CA THR A 579 10.26 -63.16 8.73
C THR A 579 9.63 -62.52 7.49
N LYS A 580 9.73 -63.16 6.32
CA LYS A 580 9.11 -62.67 5.08
C LYS A 580 7.58 -62.66 5.14
N LEU A 581 6.96 -63.60 5.84
CA LEU A 581 5.51 -63.64 6.04
C LEU A 581 5.06 -62.46 6.92
N LYS A 582 5.76 -62.18 8.03
CA LYS A 582 5.49 -61.00 8.87
C LYS A 582 5.70 -59.68 8.13
N GLU A 583 6.75 -59.61 7.30
CA GLU A 583 7.02 -58.42 6.48
C GLU A 583 5.90 -58.18 5.47
N GLN A 584 5.37 -59.25 4.85
CA GLN A 584 4.24 -59.11 3.92
C GLN A 584 2.89 -58.85 4.58
N GLU A 585 2.64 -59.41 5.76
CA GLU A 585 1.46 -59.05 6.57
C GLU A 585 1.49 -57.56 6.92
N LYS A 586 2.66 -57.04 7.31
CA LYS A 586 2.85 -55.61 7.60
C LYS A 586 2.65 -54.74 6.36
N ASN A 587 3.22 -55.11 5.21
CA ASN A 587 3.02 -54.38 3.96
C ASN A 587 1.54 -54.33 3.54
N ILE A 588 0.81 -55.43 3.68
CA ILE A 588 -0.64 -55.47 3.42
C ILE A 588 -1.39 -54.55 4.38
N GLU A 589 -1.02 -54.54 5.67
CA GLU A 589 -1.63 -53.66 6.66
C GLU A 589 -1.36 -52.17 6.35
N ASP A 590 -0.14 -51.83 5.94
CA ASP A 590 0.23 -50.48 5.53
C ASP A 590 -0.50 -50.06 4.24
N HIS A 591 -0.63 -50.95 3.26
CA HIS A 591 -1.43 -50.70 2.06
C HIS A 591 -2.94 -50.55 2.38
N LYS A 592 -3.49 -51.33 3.33
CA LYS A 592 -4.87 -51.18 3.81
C LYS A 592 -5.09 -49.83 4.50
N LYS A 593 -4.16 -49.41 5.35
CA LYS A 593 -4.19 -48.09 6.00
C LYS A 593 -4.14 -46.96 4.96
N ASN A 594 -3.30 -47.08 3.94
CA ASN A 594 -3.21 -46.09 2.87
C ASN A 594 -4.49 -46.01 2.03
N VAL A 595 -5.11 -47.14 1.68
CA VAL A 595 -6.40 -47.18 0.97
C VAL A 595 -7.52 -46.57 1.82
N ALA A 596 -7.59 -46.90 3.11
CA ALA A 596 -8.59 -46.36 4.03
C ALA A 596 -8.42 -44.84 4.24
N ALA A 597 -7.18 -44.37 4.39
CA ALA A 597 -6.88 -42.93 4.50
C ALA A 597 -7.26 -42.17 3.22
N MET A 598 -6.98 -42.74 2.04
CA MET A 598 -7.36 -42.15 0.76
C MET A 598 -8.89 -42.12 0.58
N GLN A 599 -9.60 -43.18 0.99
CA GLN A 599 -11.07 -43.21 0.98
C GLN A 599 -11.70 -42.19 1.93
N GLN A 600 -11.14 -42.03 3.14
CA GLN A 600 -11.59 -40.98 4.06
C GLN A 600 -11.35 -39.58 3.51
N GLN A 601 -10.22 -39.35 2.83
CA GLN A 601 -9.96 -38.08 2.14
C GLN A 601 -10.94 -37.84 1.00
N ILE A 602 -11.27 -38.86 0.20
CA ILE A 602 -12.28 -38.74 -0.87
C ILE A 602 -13.64 -38.40 -0.27
N GLN A 603 -14.09 -39.07 0.79
CA GLN A 603 -15.37 -38.75 1.46
C GLN A 603 -15.38 -37.32 2.04
N ALA A 604 -14.27 -36.88 2.64
CA ALA A 604 -14.14 -35.53 3.16
C ALA A 604 -14.15 -34.47 2.03
N ASP A 605 -13.53 -34.77 0.89
CA ASP A 605 -13.48 -33.87 -0.25
C ASP A 605 -14.79 -33.89 -1.07
N GLU A 606 -15.51 -35.01 -1.12
CA GLU A 606 -16.89 -35.09 -1.62
C GLU A 606 -17.85 -34.24 -0.79
N ALA A 607 -17.73 -34.29 0.54
CA ALA A 607 -18.53 -33.44 1.43
C ALA A 607 -18.24 -31.94 1.22
N LYS A 608 -16.97 -31.56 1.02
CA LYS A 608 -16.57 -30.18 0.68
C LYS A 608 -17.05 -29.78 -0.71
N ALA A 609 -16.97 -30.66 -1.70
CA ALA A 609 -17.46 -30.41 -3.05
C ALA A 609 -18.98 -30.22 -3.07
N ALA A 610 -19.72 -31.05 -2.32
CA ALA A 610 -21.18 -30.96 -2.18
C ALA A 610 -21.64 -29.66 -1.50
N GLN A 611 -20.84 -29.10 -0.58
CA GLN A 611 -21.11 -27.77 -0.01
C GLN A 611 -20.98 -26.63 -1.03
N ILE A 612 -20.09 -26.78 -2.01
CA ILE A 612 -19.85 -25.76 -3.05
C ILE A 612 -20.86 -25.91 -4.19
N CYS A 613 -21.13 -27.14 -4.61
CA CYS A 613 -22.10 -27.46 -5.66
C CYS A 613 -22.80 -28.80 -5.35
N PRO A 614 -24.12 -28.82 -5.11
CA PRO A 614 -24.84 -30.03 -4.74
C PRO A 614 -25.00 -31.03 -5.90
N GLU A 615 -24.89 -30.59 -7.16
CA GLU A 615 -24.94 -31.48 -8.32
C GLU A 615 -23.54 -32.00 -8.68
N ARG A 616 -23.40 -33.33 -8.81
CA ARG A 616 -22.15 -33.99 -9.22
C ARG A 616 -21.91 -33.77 -10.71
N ILE A 617 -20.88 -32.97 -11.03
CA ILE A 617 -20.51 -32.67 -12.42
C ILE A 617 -19.44 -33.65 -12.88
N ASN A 618 -19.73 -34.43 -13.92
CA ASN A 618 -18.83 -35.46 -14.44
C ASN A 618 -18.01 -34.90 -15.61
N THR A 619 -16.75 -34.52 -15.37
CA THR A 619 -15.92 -33.83 -16.36
C THR A 619 -14.65 -34.61 -16.74
N ARG A 620 -14.25 -34.49 -18.01
CA ARG A 620 -12.99 -35.08 -18.52
C ARG A 620 -11.78 -34.14 -18.39
N ARG A 621 -12.02 -32.89 -17.97
CA ARG A 621 -11.01 -31.84 -17.86
C ARG A 621 -10.27 -31.98 -16.53
N THR A 622 -8.95 -31.78 -16.54
CA THR A 622 -8.14 -31.87 -15.32
C THR A 622 -8.29 -30.62 -14.46
N PRO A 623 -8.15 -30.72 -13.11
CA PRO A 623 -8.22 -29.55 -12.23
C PRO A 623 -7.24 -28.45 -12.62
N ARG A 624 -6.05 -28.81 -13.11
CA ARG A 624 -5.01 -27.88 -13.56
C ARG A 624 -5.41 -27.06 -14.80
N ASN A 625 -6.16 -27.66 -15.72
CA ASN A 625 -6.67 -26.95 -16.91
C ASN A 625 -7.76 -25.95 -16.51
N LEU A 626 -8.65 -26.35 -15.60
CA LEU A 626 -9.71 -25.48 -15.08
C LEU A 626 -9.12 -24.35 -14.22
N GLU A 627 -8.10 -24.62 -13.42
CA GLU A 627 -7.38 -23.61 -12.62
C GLU A 627 -6.67 -22.58 -13.51
N SER A 628 -6.04 -23.01 -14.59
CA SER A 628 -5.43 -22.11 -15.58
C SER A 628 -6.47 -21.20 -16.24
N GLU A 629 -7.62 -21.73 -16.65
CA GLU A 629 -8.71 -20.95 -17.24
C GLU A 629 -9.32 -19.97 -16.22
N ILE A 630 -9.53 -20.42 -14.97
CA ILE A 630 -9.99 -19.57 -13.86
C ILE A 630 -8.99 -18.44 -13.59
N ASN A 631 -7.68 -18.73 -13.58
CA ASN A 631 -6.64 -17.73 -13.35
C ASN A 631 -6.58 -16.72 -14.50
N GLN A 632 -6.67 -17.15 -15.76
CA GLN A 632 -6.74 -16.24 -16.90
C GLN A 632 -7.96 -15.32 -16.83
N ILE A 633 -9.14 -15.85 -16.48
CA ILE A 633 -10.35 -15.04 -16.33
C ILE A 633 -10.25 -14.12 -15.11
N ASN A 634 -9.66 -14.55 -14.00
CA ASN A 634 -9.44 -13.70 -12.82
C ASN A 634 -8.43 -12.58 -13.07
N ILE A 635 -7.38 -12.83 -13.85
CA ILE A 635 -6.43 -11.79 -14.29
C ILE A 635 -7.18 -10.75 -15.13
N ARG A 636 -8.05 -11.20 -16.05
CA ARG A 636 -8.88 -10.30 -16.85
C ARG A 636 -9.86 -9.50 -15.98
N ILE A 637 -10.53 -10.14 -15.01
CA ILE A 637 -11.44 -9.48 -14.06
C ILE A 637 -10.68 -8.44 -13.25
N THR A 638 -9.52 -8.77 -12.69
CA THR A 638 -8.73 -7.83 -11.87
C THR A 638 -8.15 -6.67 -12.68
N GLN A 639 -7.79 -6.89 -13.95
CA GLN A 639 -7.41 -5.81 -14.86
C GLN A 639 -8.60 -4.89 -15.20
N GLU A 640 -9.79 -5.45 -15.43
CA GLU A 640 -11.00 -4.67 -15.68
C GLU A 640 -11.49 -3.94 -14.41
N GLU A 641 -11.40 -4.54 -13.22
CA GLU A 641 -11.73 -3.90 -11.94
C GLU A 641 -10.77 -2.75 -11.61
N LYS A 642 -9.45 -2.92 -11.86
CA LYS A 642 -8.45 -1.87 -11.66
C LYS A 642 -8.65 -0.69 -12.61
N SER A 643 -9.13 -0.92 -13.82
CA SER A 643 -9.35 0.13 -14.82
C SER A 643 -10.69 0.85 -14.68
N GLN A 644 -11.72 0.17 -14.17
CA GLN A 644 -13.09 0.71 -14.10
C GLN A 644 -13.36 1.46 -12.79
N GLY A 645 -12.83 1.00 -11.65
CA GLY A 645 -13.13 1.58 -10.33
C GLY A 645 -14.38 0.98 -9.67
N ASN A 646 -14.97 1.68 -8.69
CA ASN A 646 -16.08 1.14 -7.87
C ASN A 646 -17.40 1.01 -8.70
N PRO A 647 -17.99 -0.19 -8.84
CA PRO A 647 -19.21 -0.42 -9.63
C PRO A 647 -20.42 0.41 -9.20
N GLU A 648 -20.59 0.62 -7.90
CA GLU A 648 -21.70 1.41 -7.35
C GLU A 648 -21.56 2.89 -7.69
N GLU A 649 -20.33 3.38 -7.67
CA GLU A 649 -20.02 4.78 -7.98
C GLU A 649 -20.18 5.06 -9.46
N ILE A 650 -19.77 4.15 -10.34
CA ILE A 650 -19.97 4.25 -11.79
C ILE A 650 -21.47 4.29 -12.13
N THR A 651 -22.26 3.40 -11.51
CA THR A 651 -23.70 3.33 -11.72
C THR A 651 -24.40 4.60 -11.25
N ARG A 652 -24.00 5.10 -10.07
CA ARG A 652 -24.51 6.36 -9.52
C ARG A 652 -24.13 7.56 -10.38
N GLN A 653 -22.86 7.70 -10.74
CA GLN A 653 -22.38 8.82 -11.56
C GLN A 653 -22.97 8.79 -12.97
N TYR A 654 -23.17 7.61 -13.57
CA TYR A 654 -23.87 7.48 -14.84
C TYR A 654 -25.31 8.01 -14.74
N ASN A 655 -26.06 7.57 -13.72
CA ASN A 655 -27.44 8.01 -13.53
C ASN A 655 -27.53 9.52 -13.24
N GLU A 656 -26.66 10.05 -12.38
CA GLU A 656 -26.60 11.48 -12.05
C GLU A 656 -26.25 12.33 -13.29
N THR A 657 -25.20 11.95 -14.03
CA THR A 657 -24.78 12.68 -15.26
C THR A 657 -25.83 12.59 -16.37
N GLN A 658 -26.49 11.44 -16.52
CA GLN A 658 -27.58 11.26 -17.48
C GLN A 658 -28.81 12.11 -17.13
N MET A 659 -29.19 12.18 -15.85
CA MET A 659 -30.27 13.04 -15.39
C MET A 659 -29.94 14.53 -15.60
N ALA A 660 -28.71 14.94 -15.25
CA ALA A 660 -28.23 16.30 -15.46
C ALA A 660 -28.26 16.69 -16.96
N TYR A 661 -27.81 15.78 -17.85
CA TYR A 661 -27.87 16.00 -19.29
C TYR A 661 -29.31 16.12 -19.81
N LYS A 662 -30.22 15.24 -19.37
CA LYS A 662 -31.63 15.32 -19.75
C LYS A 662 -32.28 16.62 -19.28
N LYS A 663 -31.97 17.09 -18.06
CA LYS A 663 -32.48 18.36 -17.53
C LYS A 663 -31.96 19.54 -18.35
N LEU A 664 -30.64 19.64 -18.54
CA LEU A 664 -30.03 20.73 -19.30
C LEU A 664 -30.51 20.76 -20.75
N ASN A 665 -30.66 19.60 -21.40
CA ASN A 665 -31.18 19.53 -22.77
C ASN A 665 -32.63 20.02 -22.87
N LYS A 666 -33.47 19.72 -21.86
CA LYS A 666 -34.84 20.27 -21.78
C LYS A 666 -34.82 21.80 -21.64
N GLU A 667 -34.00 22.34 -20.75
CA GLU A 667 -33.86 23.79 -20.54
C GLU A 667 -33.37 24.50 -21.80
N VAL A 668 -32.34 23.98 -22.47
CA VAL A 668 -31.83 24.54 -23.73
C VAL A 668 -32.91 24.54 -24.82
N ASN A 669 -33.70 23.47 -24.93
CA ASN A 669 -34.79 23.42 -25.89
C ASN A 669 -35.93 24.39 -25.54
N GLN A 670 -36.20 24.62 -24.26
CA GLN A 670 -37.16 25.65 -23.83
C GLN A 670 -36.64 27.05 -24.19
N PHE A 671 -35.36 27.35 -23.95
CA PHE A 671 -34.77 28.64 -24.32
C PHE A 671 -34.77 28.85 -25.83
N LYS A 672 -34.49 27.83 -26.64
CA LYS A 672 -34.59 27.94 -28.10
C LYS A 672 -36.00 28.31 -28.55
N ARG A 673 -37.03 27.63 -28.02
CA ARG A 673 -38.44 27.96 -28.31
C ARG A 673 -38.78 29.38 -27.85
N PHE A 674 -38.25 29.82 -26.72
CA PHE A 674 -38.45 31.17 -26.20
C PHE A 674 -37.81 32.23 -27.11
N LEU A 675 -36.58 32.00 -27.59
CA LEU A 675 -35.90 32.88 -28.55
C LEU A 675 -36.67 32.96 -29.88
N GLU A 676 -37.11 31.83 -30.42
CA GLU A 676 -37.95 31.78 -31.63
C GLU A 676 -39.25 32.59 -31.46
N ASN A 677 -39.86 32.53 -30.27
CA ASN A 677 -41.04 33.33 -29.96
C ASN A 677 -40.72 34.82 -29.84
N LEU A 678 -39.60 35.19 -29.21
CA LEU A 678 -39.15 36.58 -29.14
C LEU A 678 -38.86 37.16 -30.53
N ASP A 679 -38.20 36.41 -31.40
CA ASP A 679 -37.92 36.82 -32.78
C ASP A 679 -39.22 37.06 -33.55
N ARG A 680 -40.21 36.17 -33.40
CA ARG A 680 -41.56 36.36 -33.97
C ARG A 680 -42.24 37.63 -33.45
N VAL A 681 -42.18 37.87 -32.14
CA VAL A 681 -42.76 39.07 -31.51
C VAL A 681 -42.06 40.33 -32.00
N MET A 682 -40.73 40.32 -32.09
CA MET A 682 -39.94 41.44 -32.60
C MET A 682 -40.24 41.73 -34.07
N ALA A 683 -40.35 40.70 -34.90
CA ALA A 683 -40.75 40.85 -36.30
C ALA A 683 -42.14 41.47 -36.42
N HIS A 684 -43.11 40.99 -35.64
CA HIS A 684 -44.47 41.55 -35.62
C HIS A 684 -44.49 43.00 -35.12
N ARG A 685 -43.69 43.34 -34.09
CA ARG A 685 -43.56 44.72 -33.59
C ARG A 685 -42.93 45.65 -34.62
N ASN A 686 -41.90 45.21 -35.32
CA ASN A 686 -41.26 45.99 -36.39
C ASN A 686 -42.24 46.25 -37.55
N GLU A 687 -43.01 45.24 -37.94
CA GLU A 687 -44.04 45.40 -38.96
C GLU A 687 -45.16 46.35 -38.48
N ALA A 688 -45.64 46.20 -37.25
CA ALA A 688 -46.63 47.09 -36.66
C ALA A 688 -46.12 48.53 -36.57
N TYR A 689 -44.87 48.74 -36.19
CA TYR A 689 -44.24 50.05 -36.13
C TYR A 689 -44.11 50.68 -37.53
N ALA A 690 -43.68 49.91 -38.54
CA ALA A 690 -43.62 50.39 -39.91
C ALA A 690 -45.02 50.76 -40.45
N ARG A 691 -46.05 49.97 -40.14
CA ARG A 691 -47.46 50.30 -40.46
C ARG A 691 -47.90 51.57 -39.74
N PHE A 692 -47.57 51.72 -38.47
CA PHE A 692 -47.90 52.90 -37.66
C PHE A 692 -47.25 54.18 -38.21
N GLN A 693 -45.94 54.15 -38.48
CA GLN A 693 -45.22 55.26 -39.11
C GLN A 693 -45.82 55.65 -40.46
N ARG A 694 -46.08 54.67 -41.33
CA ARG A 694 -46.71 54.90 -42.64
C ARG A 694 -48.11 55.51 -42.50
N THR A 695 -48.90 55.04 -41.53
CA THR A 695 -50.26 55.54 -41.29
C THR A 695 -50.24 56.99 -40.80
N ILE A 696 -49.37 57.33 -39.85
CA ILE A 696 -49.19 58.70 -39.37
C ILE A 696 -48.70 59.60 -40.51
N ALA A 697 -47.68 59.19 -41.25
CA ALA A 697 -47.15 59.97 -42.38
C ALA A 697 -48.22 60.25 -43.44
N LEU A 698 -49.04 59.25 -43.79
CA LEU A 698 -50.15 59.41 -44.73
C LEU A 698 -51.24 60.34 -44.19
N ARG A 699 -51.63 60.19 -42.92
CA ARG A 699 -52.62 61.06 -42.26
C ARG A 699 -52.14 62.51 -42.21
N THR A 700 -50.91 62.75 -41.77
CA THR A 700 -50.31 64.10 -41.73
C THR A 700 -50.25 64.70 -43.13
N LYS A 701 -49.82 63.93 -44.14
CA LYS A 701 -49.79 64.38 -45.54
C LYS A 701 -51.17 64.78 -46.06
N TYR A 702 -52.19 63.94 -45.86
CA TYR A 702 -53.55 64.21 -46.32
C TYR A 702 -54.14 65.46 -45.64
N ASN A 703 -54.04 65.53 -44.31
CA ASN A 703 -54.52 66.68 -43.55
C ASN A 703 -53.78 67.96 -43.94
N PHE A 704 -52.47 67.91 -44.17
CA PHE A 704 -51.68 69.08 -44.61
C PHE A 704 -52.17 69.63 -45.95
N ILE A 705 -52.38 68.76 -46.94
CA ILE A 705 -52.91 69.16 -48.25
C ILE A 705 -54.31 69.75 -48.12
N MET A 706 -55.17 69.13 -47.30
CA MET A 706 -56.53 69.61 -47.05
C MET A 706 -56.54 71.00 -46.37
N MET A 707 -55.68 71.23 -45.37
CA MET A 707 -55.56 72.53 -44.71
C MET A 707 -55.07 73.63 -45.66
N LEU A 708 -54.11 73.33 -46.54
CA LEU A 708 -53.64 74.28 -47.56
C LEU A 708 -54.70 74.61 -48.61
N ALA A 709 -55.57 73.65 -48.96
CA ALA A 709 -56.63 73.83 -49.94
C ALA A 709 -57.65 74.91 -49.54
N HIS A 710 -57.83 75.19 -48.24
CA HIS A 710 -58.68 76.30 -47.77
C HIS A 710 -58.27 77.66 -48.35
N ARG A 711 -57.00 77.82 -48.74
CA ARG A 711 -56.47 79.03 -49.38
C ARG A 711 -56.11 78.83 -50.85
N LYS A 712 -56.54 77.71 -51.45
CA LYS A 712 -56.14 77.30 -52.81
C LYS A 712 -54.63 77.12 -53.00
N TYR A 713 -53.89 76.86 -51.91
CA TYR A 713 -52.47 76.55 -51.99
C TYR A 713 -52.25 75.09 -52.35
N ILE A 714 -51.25 74.82 -53.17
CA ILE A 714 -50.87 73.45 -53.54
C ILE A 714 -49.67 73.04 -52.67
N GLY A 715 -49.83 71.96 -51.92
CA GLY A 715 -48.80 71.43 -51.04
C GLY A 715 -48.37 70.01 -51.41
N LYS A 716 -47.09 69.70 -51.20
CA LYS A 716 -46.56 68.34 -51.24
C LYS A 716 -45.76 68.09 -49.96
N MET A 717 -45.87 66.90 -49.40
CA MET A 717 -45.13 66.48 -48.22
C MET A 717 -44.58 65.07 -48.45
N ILE A 718 -43.28 64.90 -48.21
CA ILE A 718 -42.58 63.61 -48.35
C ILE A 718 -41.83 63.34 -47.05
N PHE A 719 -42.24 62.27 -46.37
CA PHE A 719 -41.53 61.72 -45.22
C PHE A 719 -40.51 60.68 -45.72
N ASN A 720 -39.24 60.89 -45.43
CA ASN A 720 -38.22 59.88 -45.63
C ASN A 720 -37.79 59.32 -44.27
N HIS A 721 -38.41 58.20 -43.89
CA HIS A 721 -38.15 57.56 -42.60
C HIS A 721 -36.73 56.97 -42.51
N SER A 722 -36.10 56.64 -43.64
CA SER A 722 -34.74 56.10 -43.70
C SER A 722 -33.69 57.15 -43.35
N THR A 723 -33.84 58.36 -43.91
CA THR A 723 -32.92 59.49 -43.66
C THR A 723 -33.40 60.40 -42.52
N GLN A 724 -34.55 60.09 -41.91
CA GLN A 724 -35.21 60.91 -40.89
C GLN A 724 -35.44 62.37 -41.32
N THR A 725 -35.70 62.58 -42.62
CA THR A 725 -35.94 63.92 -43.18
C THR A 725 -37.41 64.10 -43.58
N LEU A 726 -37.88 65.33 -43.44
CA LEU A 726 -39.18 65.79 -43.92
C LEU A 726 -38.95 66.89 -44.94
N ASP A 727 -39.34 66.63 -46.18
CA ASP A 727 -39.36 67.63 -47.23
C ASP A 727 -40.81 68.10 -47.45
N MET A 728 -41.00 69.42 -47.42
CA MET A 728 -42.30 70.08 -47.61
C MET A 728 -42.18 71.09 -48.74
N TRP A 729 -43.14 71.06 -49.66
CA TRP A 729 -43.27 72.00 -50.75
C TRP A 729 -44.63 72.69 -50.69
N VAL A 730 -44.67 74.00 -50.90
CA VAL A 730 -45.92 74.78 -50.90
C VAL A 730 -45.84 75.83 -52.01
N SER A 731 -46.87 75.90 -52.85
CA SER A 731 -47.02 76.94 -53.88
C SER A 731 -48.26 77.81 -53.59
N PRO A 732 -48.11 79.15 -53.46
CA PRO A 732 -49.21 80.09 -53.26
C PRO A 732 -50.07 80.35 -54.51
N THR A 733 -49.53 80.04 -55.70
CA THR A 733 -50.13 80.38 -57.01
C THR A 733 -50.41 79.09 -57.79
N GLU A 734 -51.45 79.06 -58.64
CA GLU A 734 -51.78 77.91 -59.52
C GLU A 734 -50.72 77.62 -60.62
N GLN A 735 -49.60 78.35 -60.63
CA GLN A 735 -48.48 78.09 -61.53
C GLN A 735 -47.62 76.92 -61.03
N THR A 736 -47.17 76.11 -61.97
CA THR A 736 -46.57 74.77 -61.80
C THR A 736 -45.21 74.71 -61.08
N ASP A 737 -44.60 75.84 -60.71
CA ASP A 737 -43.30 75.87 -60.05
C ASP A 737 -43.45 75.71 -58.52
N VAL A 738 -43.50 74.45 -58.11
CA VAL A 738 -43.54 74.03 -56.71
C VAL A 738 -42.15 74.21 -56.08
N THR A 739 -41.95 75.26 -55.28
CA THR A 739 -40.66 75.55 -54.62
C THR A 739 -40.41 74.62 -53.42
N LYS A 740 -39.17 74.12 -53.29
CA LYS A 740 -38.73 73.21 -52.20
C LYS A 740 -38.42 73.94 -50.89
N ASP A 741 -38.06 75.21 -50.97
CA ASP A 741 -37.53 75.94 -49.81
C ASP A 741 -38.61 76.84 -49.20
N LEU A 742 -39.11 76.49 -48.00
CA LEU A 742 -40.01 77.32 -47.21
C LEU A 742 -39.43 78.72 -46.92
N LYS A 743 -38.10 78.89 -47.05
CA LYS A 743 -37.42 80.19 -46.91
C LYS A 743 -37.65 81.13 -48.10
N SER A 744 -38.07 80.60 -49.25
CA SER A 744 -38.37 81.39 -50.46
C SER A 744 -39.77 82.00 -50.46
N LEU A 745 -40.63 81.61 -49.50
CA LEU A 745 -41.98 82.11 -49.35
C LEU A 745 -42.01 83.45 -48.60
N SER A 746 -43.07 84.25 -48.82
CA SER A 746 -43.34 85.45 -48.01
C SER A 746 -43.45 85.09 -46.52
N GLY A 747 -43.05 85.99 -45.63
CA GLY A 747 -43.11 85.77 -44.17
C GLY A 747 -44.48 85.29 -43.69
N GLY A 748 -45.56 85.86 -44.26
CA GLY A 748 -46.93 85.45 -43.95
C GLY A 748 -47.33 84.08 -44.53
N GLU A 749 -46.79 83.70 -45.69
CA GLU A 749 -47.07 82.40 -46.34
C GLU A 749 -46.34 81.26 -45.63
N ARG A 750 -45.11 81.51 -45.21
CA ARG A 750 -44.31 80.58 -44.39
C ARG A 750 -44.99 80.31 -43.05
N SER A 751 -45.49 81.34 -42.37
CA SER A 751 -46.20 81.16 -41.10
C SER A 751 -47.52 80.41 -41.31
N PHE A 752 -48.27 80.69 -42.38
CA PHE A 752 -49.50 79.95 -42.71
C PHE A 752 -49.22 78.45 -42.98
N ALA A 753 -48.22 78.14 -43.82
CA ALA A 753 -47.80 76.77 -44.09
C ALA A 753 -47.36 76.03 -42.81
N THR A 754 -46.72 76.75 -41.88
CA THR A 754 -46.29 76.21 -40.58
C THR A 754 -47.50 75.88 -39.70
N VAL A 755 -48.52 76.74 -39.63
CA VAL A 755 -49.77 76.44 -38.91
C VAL A 755 -50.50 75.25 -39.53
N CYS A 756 -50.63 75.18 -40.85
CA CYS A 756 -51.21 74.02 -41.54
C CYS A 756 -50.47 72.72 -41.21
N PHE A 757 -49.14 72.78 -41.08
CA PHE A 757 -48.32 71.64 -40.70
C PHE A 757 -48.52 71.22 -39.23
N ILE A 758 -48.56 72.19 -38.31
CA ILE A 758 -48.82 71.91 -36.89
C ILE A 758 -50.20 71.28 -36.72
N LEU A 759 -51.24 71.82 -37.37
CA LEU A 759 -52.59 71.28 -37.31
C LEU A 759 -52.67 69.85 -37.89
N SER A 760 -51.94 69.57 -38.98
CA SER A 760 -51.92 68.23 -39.58
C SER A 760 -51.20 67.20 -38.69
N LEU A 761 -50.09 67.61 -38.04
CA LEU A 761 -49.42 66.79 -37.03
C LEU A 761 -50.31 66.53 -35.82
N TRP A 762 -50.97 67.57 -35.32
CA TRP A 762 -51.89 67.47 -34.20
C TRP A 762 -53.04 66.51 -34.46
N ASN A 763 -53.60 66.49 -35.67
CA ASN A 763 -54.61 65.50 -36.06
C ASN A 763 -54.04 64.06 -36.01
N ALA A 764 -52.79 63.87 -36.42
CA ALA A 764 -52.14 62.57 -36.40
C ALA A 764 -51.59 62.15 -35.02
N MET A 765 -51.41 63.09 -34.09
CA MET A 765 -50.90 62.85 -32.73
C MET A 765 -52.01 62.78 -31.69
N GLU A 766 -51.88 61.86 -30.73
CA GLU A 766 -52.78 61.72 -29.59
C GLU A 766 -52.18 62.44 -28.38
N SER A 767 -52.63 63.67 -28.13
CA SER A 767 -52.33 64.44 -26.91
C SER A 767 -53.61 65.13 -26.42
N PRO A 768 -53.92 65.07 -25.11
CA PRO A 768 -55.09 65.72 -24.53
C PRO A 768 -54.97 67.26 -24.48
N PHE A 769 -53.74 67.77 -24.40
CA PHE A 769 -53.45 69.21 -24.36
C PHE A 769 -52.62 69.62 -25.57
N ARG A 770 -52.92 70.80 -26.10
CA ARG A 770 -52.20 71.41 -27.22
C ARG A 770 -52.00 72.89 -26.97
N CYS A 771 -50.74 73.31 -26.98
CA CYS A 771 -50.35 74.69 -26.73
C CYS A 771 -49.57 75.23 -27.94
N LEU A 772 -49.87 76.46 -28.36
CA LEU A 772 -49.03 77.21 -29.30
C LEU A 772 -48.74 78.59 -28.74
N ASP A 773 -47.51 79.01 -28.95
CA ASP A 773 -47.02 80.33 -28.56
C ASP A 773 -46.55 81.11 -29.80
N GLU A 774 -46.77 82.41 -29.78
CA GLU A 774 -46.34 83.38 -30.80
C GLU A 774 -46.66 83.01 -32.27
N PHE A 775 -47.73 82.25 -32.50
CA PHE A 775 -48.00 81.65 -33.82
C PHE A 775 -48.33 82.67 -34.93
N ASP A 776 -48.72 83.89 -34.56
CA ASP A 776 -49.22 84.95 -35.46
C ASP A 776 -48.28 86.15 -35.63
N VAL A 777 -47.13 86.18 -34.93
CA VAL A 777 -46.22 87.33 -34.87
C VAL A 777 -45.71 87.78 -36.25
N PHE A 778 -45.48 86.83 -37.16
CA PHE A 778 -44.95 87.08 -38.50
C PHE A 778 -46.01 87.03 -39.60
N MET A 779 -47.30 87.02 -39.25
CA MET A 779 -48.41 86.95 -40.20
C MET A 779 -48.93 88.35 -40.55
N ASP A 780 -49.32 88.55 -41.80
CA ASP A 780 -50.16 89.69 -42.18
C ASP A 780 -51.60 89.53 -41.64
N MET A 781 -52.38 90.61 -41.65
CA MET A 781 -53.74 90.63 -41.08
C MET A 781 -54.70 89.64 -41.77
N VAL A 782 -54.49 89.32 -43.05
CA VAL A 782 -55.34 88.40 -43.81
C VAL A 782 -55.02 86.95 -43.42
N ASN A 783 -53.74 86.60 -43.34
CA ASN A 783 -53.25 85.26 -43.01
C ASN A 783 -53.49 84.94 -41.54
N ARG A 784 -53.38 85.95 -40.68
CA ARG A 784 -53.76 85.88 -39.26
C ARG A 784 -55.21 85.44 -39.13
N ARG A 785 -56.15 86.14 -39.78
CA ARG A 785 -57.59 85.81 -39.70
C ARG A 785 -57.90 84.39 -40.19
N ILE A 786 -57.37 84.01 -41.36
CA ILE A 786 -57.61 82.67 -41.93
C ILE A 786 -57.01 81.56 -41.05
N SER A 787 -55.78 81.76 -40.54
CA SER A 787 -55.13 80.79 -39.64
C SER A 787 -55.92 80.62 -38.34
N MET A 788 -56.41 81.73 -37.77
CA MET A 788 -57.23 81.73 -36.57
C MET A 788 -58.56 81.00 -36.77
N ASP A 789 -59.28 81.30 -37.84
CA ASP A 789 -60.54 80.64 -38.15
C ASP A 789 -60.35 79.13 -38.33
N MET A 790 -59.27 78.72 -39.00
CA MET A 790 -58.90 77.31 -39.18
C MET A 790 -58.54 76.63 -37.85
N MET A 791 -57.75 77.28 -36.98
CA MET A 791 -57.41 76.76 -35.65
C MET A 791 -58.65 76.61 -34.75
N LEU A 792 -59.55 77.60 -34.74
CA LEU A 792 -60.80 77.55 -34.01
C LEU A 792 -61.73 76.46 -34.56
N GLN A 793 -61.78 76.25 -35.88
CA GLN A 793 -62.57 75.19 -36.49
C GLN A 793 -62.07 73.79 -36.09
N VAL A 794 -60.74 73.58 -36.10
CA VAL A 794 -60.14 72.33 -35.64
C VAL A 794 -60.43 72.11 -34.15
N ALA A 795 -60.33 73.16 -33.33
CA ALA A 795 -60.64 73.08 -31.91
C ALA A 795 -62.11 72.71 -31.65
N LYS A 796 -63.05 73.31 -32.37
CA LYS A 796 -64.50 72.97 -32.30
C LYS A 796 -64.80 71.53 -32.72
N THR A 797 -64.06 71.00 -33.68
CA THR A 797 -64.25 69.63 -34.18
C THR A 797 -63.71 68.59 -33.19
N GLN A 798 -62.73 68.96 -32.37
CA GLN A 798 -62.04 68.05 -31.44
C GLN A 798 -62.38 68.37 -29.98
N LYS A 799 -63.63 68.12 -29.60
CA LYS A 799 -64.19 68.46 -28.27
C LYS A 799 -63.52 67.74 -27.09
N ASP A 800 -62.87 66.61 -27.33
CA ASP A 800 -62.19 65.82 -26.29
C ASP A 800 -60.77 66.34 -25.96
N ARG A 801 -60.37 67.51 -26.51
CA ARG A 801 -59.01 68.06 -26.39
C ARG A 801 -59.04 69.53 -25.99
N GLN A 802 -58.05 69.94 -25.19
CA GLN A 802 -57.90 71.35 -24.78
C GLN A 802 -56.84 72.06 -25.64
N PHE A 803 -57.20 73.23 -26.16
CA PHE A 803 -56.33 74.08 -26.97
C PHE A 803 -56.01 75.37 -26.21
N ILE A 804 -54.74 75.71 -26.13
CA ILE A 804 -54.21 76.92 -25.50
C ILE A 804 -53.40 77.66 -26.56
N PHE A 805 -53.81 78.89 -26.88
CA PHE A 805 -53.12 79.74 -27.85
C PHE A 805 -52.63 80.99 -27.12
N LEU A 806 -51.33 81.25 -27.20
CA LEU A 806 -50.68 82.44 -26.68
C LEU A 806 -50.31 83.34 -27.86
N THR A 807 -50.71 84.60 -27.79
CA THR A 807 -50.47 85.61 -28.84
C THR A 807 -50.16 86.97 -28.20
N PRO A 808 -49.14 87.69 -28.70
CA PRO A 808 -48.85 89.06 -28.26
C PRO A 808 -49.70 90.11 -29.00
N GLN A 809 -50.49 89.72 -30.00
CA GLN A 809 -51.27 90.63 -30.83
C GLN A 809 -52.73 90.70 -30.37
N ASP A 810 -53.38 91.86 -30.54
CA ASP A 810 -54.76 92.08 -30.10
C ASP A 810 -55.78 91.15 -30.80
N MET A 811 -56.74 90.65 -30.03
CA MET A 811 -57.76 89.68 -30.42
C MET A 811 -59.19 90.26 -30.38
N SER A 812 -59.33 91.58 -30.17
CA SER A 812 -60.60 92.31 -30.04
C SER A 812 -61.53 92.23 -31.27
N GLN A 813 -61.01 91.91 -32.47
CA GLN A 813 -61.77 91.89 -33.73
C GLN A 813 -62.37 90.52 -34.12
N LEU A 814 -62.30 89.50 -33.25
CA LEU A 814 -62.75 88.13 -33.56
C LEU A 814 -64.16 87.85 -33.02
N ASN A 815 -65.00 87.22 -33.84
CA ASN A 815 -66.32 86.71 -33.42
C ASN A 815 -66.17 85.40 -32.62
N ILE A 816 -65.99 85.53 -31.31
CA ILE A 816 -65.73 84.40 -30.42
C ILE A 816 -67.06 83.77 -29.98
N GLY A 817 -67.21 82.45 -30.19
CA GLY A 817 -68.35 81.68 -29.68
C GLY A 817 -68.19 81.31 -28.19
N ARG A 818 -69.27 80.82 -27.55
CA ARG A 818 -69.27 80.44 -26.11
C ARG A 818 -68.23 79.38 -25.70
N GLU A 819 -67.65 78.67 -26.66
CA GLU A 819 -66.68 77.57 -26.44
C GLU A 819 -65.21 78.05 -26.33
N CYS A 820 -64.93 79.36 -26.45
CA CYS A 820 -63.58 79.91 -26.38
C CYS A 820 -63.49 81.04 -25.34
N ARG A 821 -62.50 80.97 -24.44
CA ARG A 821 -62.22 81.96 -23.39
C ARG A 821 -60.95 82.72 -23.76
N ILE A 822 -61.05 84.05 -23.90
CA ILE A 822 -59.88 84.92 -24.08
C ILE A 822 -59.45 85.45 -22.71
N PHE A 823 -58.18 85.25 -22.38
CA PHE A 823 -57.55 85.85 -21.21
C PHE A 823 -56.52 86.88 -21.68
N ARG A 824 -56.79 88.17 -21.47
CA ARG A 824 -55.84 89.24 -21.77
C ARG A 824 -54.92 89.42 -20.56
N MET A 825 -53.62 89.21 -20.77
CA MET A 825 -52.62 89.50 -19.74
C MET A 825 -52.47 91.02 -19.53
N PRO A 826 -52.13 91.47 -18.31
CA PRO A 826 -51.81 92.87 -18.05
C PRO A 826 -50.65 93.37 -18.94
N ASP A 827 -50.68 94.64 -19.32
CA ASP A 827 -49.59 95.22 -20.11
C ASP A 827 -48.27 95.19 -19.31
N PRO A 828 -47.13 94.82 -19.91
CA PRO A 828 -45.87 94.67 -19.19
C PRO A 828 -45.35 96.02 -18.69
N ASP A 829 -45.07 96.12 -17.40
CA ASP A 829 -44.55 97.34 -16.77
C ASP A 829 -43.08 97.55 -17.16
N ARG A 830 -42.83 98.40 -18.16
CA ARG A 830 -41.49 98.65 -18.72
C ARG A 830 -40.66 99.69 -17.96
N THR A 831 -41.14 100.15 -16.80
CA THR A 831 -40.49 101.25 -16.05
C THR A 831 -39.40 100.81 -15.08
N GLN A 832 -39.16 99.50 -14.90
CA GLN A 832 -38.01 99.00 -14.12
C GLN A 832 -37.28 97.88 -14.86
N GLY A 833 -35.96 98.02 -15.02
CA GLY A 833 -35.06 97.13 -15.76
C GLY A 833 -34.81 95.76 -15.10
N GLY A 834 -35.86 95.05 -14.71
CA GLY A 834 -35.81 93.69 -14.22
C GLY A 834 -37.14 93.00 -14.46
N GLN A 835 -37.12 91.86 -15.17
CA GLN A 835 -38.28 90.99 -15.32
C GLN A 835 -38.80 90.61 -13.93
N THR A 836 -39.87 91.24 -13.49
CA THR A 836 -40.60 90.83 -12.29
C THR A 836 -41.48 89.66 -12.66
N THR A 837 -41.24 88.50 -12.05
CA THR A 837 -42.06 87.31 -12.20
C THR A 837 -43.46 87.63 -11.68
N LEU A 838 -44.49 87.44 -12.51
CA LEU A 838 -45.89 87.62 -12.12
C LEU A 838 -46.20 86.70 -10.94
N THR A 839 -46.49 87.28 -9.78
CA THR A 839 -47.05 86.55 -8.63
C THR A 839 -48.49 86.20 -8.95
N SER A 840 -48.73 84.93 -9.28
CA SER A 840 -50.07 84.38 -9.47
C SER A 840 -50.87 84.52 -8.18
N THR A 841 -51.77 85.50 -8.13
CA THR A 841 -52.85 85.52 -7.17
C THR A 841 -54.16 85.78 -7.91
N GLN A 842 -55.11 84.87 -7.65
CA GLN A 842 -56.55 84.90 -7.91
C GLN A 842 -57.09 84.13 -9.12
N GLU A 843 -58.12 83.34 -8.79
CA GLU A 843 -58.92 82.37 -9.55
C GLU A 843 -59.76 82.98 -10.68
#